data_AF-A0A6M0CNP1-F1
#
_entry.id   AF-A0A6M0CNP1-F1
#
_cell.length_a   1.000
_cell.length_b   1.000
_cell.length_c   1.000
_cell.angle_alpha   90.00
_cell.angle_beta   90.00
_cell.angle_gamma   90.00
#
_symmetry.space_group_name_H-M   'P 1'
#
loop_
_entity.id
_entity.type
_entity.pdbx_description
1 polymer ?
#
loop_
_entity_poly.entity_id
_entity_poly.type
_entity_poly.pdbx_seq_one_letter_code
_entity_poly.pdbx_strand_id
1 'polypeptide(L)'
;MATDLIDACSPDNTVGNCDADNDGLTNTEEATAGTDPNVADSDGDGLNDGEEINGVDDPATPIVATGTSDALDACSPDNTVGNCDADNDGLTNTEEATAGTDPNVADSDGDGLNDGEEINGVDDPATPIVATGTSDALDACSPDNTVGNCDADNDGLTNTEEATAGTDPNVADSDGDGLNDGEEINGVDDPATPIVATGTSDALDACSPDNTVGNCDADNDGLTNTEEATLGTDPNNADSDGDGINDGAEVVGDVNNPTDTDGDGIIDALESTTTDTDGDGVADQGDATNTDPCSPDNTAGTCDADGDGLTNDEEAAAGTDPNVADTDGDGLNDGEEINGVDDPATTAVASGVSDPNNICDPFTTDSSCATDSDGDGLTDAEEATLGTDPNNADSDGDGINDGAEVGGDVNNPTDTDGDGIIDALESTTTDTDGDGVVDQGDATNTDPCSPDNTAGTCDADGDGLTNDEEAAAGTDPNNEDSDGDGISDQDELNSGTDPNNADTDGDGLSDGEEVMIGTDPNNADSDGDGISDGDESTLGSNPTNSDSDGDGISDGEEILDENGNVNTSDCDNDGIPDYIDSDSCDIVVKPGFSPNGDGINDLWIIQNIELFPNNKVELYNRWGHKVFTALSYANNWDGVSNVKGVISSGDKLPVGNYYYIISTGQPNSMPFNGWIYINY
;
A
#
# COMPACT_ATOMS: atom_id res chain seq x y z
N MET A 1 -7.03 -106.65 -50.36
CA MET A 1 -8.49 -106.81 -50.38
C MET A 1 -8.92 -106.83 -48.91
N ALA A 2 -9.65 -105.86 -48.37
CA ALA A 2 -10.45 -104.79 -48.97
C ALA A 2 -10.18 -103.46 -48.26
N THR A 3 -10.14 -102.39 -49.04
CA THR A 3 -10.30 -100.99 -48.60
C THR A 3 -11.76 -100.82 -48.22
N ASP A 4 -12.02 -100.31 -47.01
CA ASP A 4 -13.34 -99.76 -46.69
C ASP A 4 -13.52 -98.47 -47.51
N LEU A 5 -14.69 -98.30 -48.10
CA LEU A 5 -14.99 -97.30 -49.14
C LEU A 5 -16.08 -96.31 -48.68
N ILE A 6 -16.19 -96.02 -47.39
CA ILE A 6 -17.22 -95.12 -46.85
C ILE A 6 -16.67 -94.26 -45.69
N ASP A 7 -15.58 -93.56 -45.92
CA ASP A 7 -15.22 -92.36 -45.16
C ASP A 7 -14.43 -91.44 -46.11
N ALA A 8 -15.07 -90.37 -46.57
CA ALA A 8 -14.49 -89.44 -47.55
C ALA A 8 -13.33 -88.61 -46.97
N CYS A 9 -13.20 -88.58 -45.63
CA CYS A 9 -12.24 -87.77 -44.89
C CYS A 9 -11.05 -88.57 -44.34
N SER A 10 -10.96 -89.88 -44.62
CA SER A 10 -9.86 -90.73 -44.14
C SER A 10 -8.94 -91.18 -45.29
N PRO A 11 -7.61 -91.03 -45.19
CA PRO A 11 -6.83 -90.56 -44.03
C PRO A 11 -6.51 -89.05 -44.02
N ASP A 12 -7.11 -88.26 -44.92
CA ASP A 12 -6.79 -86.85 -45.14
C ASP A 12 -8.09 -86.04 -45.22
N ASN A 13 -8.30 -85.16 -44.26
CA ASN A 13 -9.50 -84.31 -44.16
C ASN A 13 -9.35 -82.99 -44.95
N THR A 14 -8.26 -82.79 -45.70
CA THR A 14 -8.07 -81.62 -46.56
C THR A 14 -8.54 -81.85 -48.00
N VAL A 15 -9.04 -83.05 -48.30
CA VAL A 15 -9.50 -83.41 -49.64
C VAL A 15 -10.82 -82.70 -49.93
N GLY A 16 -10.93 -82.07 -51.09
CA GLY A 16 -12.07 -81.21 -51.44
C GLY A 16 -13.48 -81.84 -51.42
N ASN A 17 -13.61 -83.16 -51.28
CA ASN A 17 -14.91 -83.84 -51.15
C ASN A 17 -15.13 -84.43 -49.74
N CYS A 18 -14.24 -84.12 -48.80
CA CYS A 18 -14.48 -84.27 -47.37
C CYS A 18 -15.39 -83.12 -46.92
N ASP A 19 -16.25 -83.41 -45.96
CA ASP A 19 -17.04 -82.49 -45.15
C ASP A 19 -16.48 -82.70 -43.73
N ALA A 20 -15.68 -81.73 -43.26
CA ALA A 20 -14.77 -81.96 -42.15
C ALA A 20 -15.37 -81.59 -40.78
N ASP A 21 -16.30 -80.65 -40.74
CA ASP A 21 -17.05 -80.23 -39.55
C ASP A 21 -18.50 -80.76 -39.52
N ASN A 22 -18.91 -81.50 -40.56
CA ASN A 22 -20.19 -82.20 -40.66
C ASN A 22 -21.41 -81.25 -40.75
N ASP A 23 -21.24 -80.06 -41.30
CA ASP A 23 -22.32 -79.09 -41.54
C ASP A 23 -23.13 -79.40 -42.82
N GLY A 24 -22.62 -80.30 -43.67
CA GLY A 24 -23.25 -80.70 -44.93
C GLY A 24 -22.67 -80.04 -46.17
N LEU A 25 -21.61 -79.24 -46.04
CA LEU A 25 -20.78 -78.73 -47.13
C LEU A 25 -19.45 -79.48 -47.21
N THR A 26 -18.98 -79.71 -48.44
CA THR A 26 -17.61 -80.20 -48.62
C THR A 26 -16.62 -79.04 -48.57
N ASN A 27 -15.36 -79.32 -48.24
CA ASN A 27 -14.29 -78.31 -48.23
C ASN A 27 -14.17 -77.50 -49.55
N THR A 28 -14.62 -78.03 -50.69
CA THR A 28 -14.68 -77.28 -51.97
C THR A 28 -15.86 -76.32 -52.04
N GLU A 29 -17.01 -76.72 -51.49
CA GLU A 29 -18.22 -75.91 -51.40
C GLU A 29 -18.01 -74.76 -50.41
N GLU A 30 -17.42 -75.02 -49.25
CA GLU A 30 -17.08 -74.00 -48.24
C GLU A 30 -16.07 -72.99 -48.77
N ALA A 31 -14.98 -73.45 -49.40
CA ALA A 31 -14.03 -72.56 -50.06
C ALA A 31 -14.64 -71.72 -51.21
N THR A 32 -15.78 -72.15 -51.78
CA THR A 32 -16.51 -71.37 -52.79
C THR A 32 -17.43 -70.34 -52.15
N ALA A 33 -18.02 -70.66 -51.00
CA ALA A 33 -18.86 -69.76 -50.22
C ALA A 33 -18.03 -68.73 -49.43
N GLY A 34 -16.78 -69.04 -49.11
CA GLY A 34 -15.90 -68.20 -48.29
C GLY A 34 -15.89 -68.58 -46.81
N THR A 35 -16.60 -69.65 -46.44
CA THR A 35 -16.69 -70.19 -45.08
C THR A 35 -15.48 -71.06 -44.72
N ASP A 36 -15.21 -71.26 -43.42
CA ASP A 36 -14.05 -72.04 -42.94
C ASP A 36 -14.36 -73.55 -42.93
N PRO A 37 -13.63 -74.38 -43.69
CA PRO A 37 -13.85 -75.84 -43.77
C PRO A 37 -13.72 -76.66 -42.50
N ASN A 38 -13.60 -76.03 -41.34
CA ASN A 38 -13.44 -76.70 -40.04
C ASN A 38 -14.33 -76.07 -38.96
N VAL A 39 -15.15 -75.09 -39.33
CA VAL A 39 -16.02 -74.35 -38.42
C VAL A 39 -17.42 -74.39 -39.03
N ALA A 40 -18.27 -75.23 -38.46
CA ALA A 40 -19.61 -75.46 -39.02
C ALA A 40 -20.46 -74.19 -39.11
N ASP A 41 -20.19 -73.17 -38.31
CA ASP A 41 -20.93 -71.91 -38.24
C ASP A 41 -19.90 -70.77 -38.29
N SER A 42 -19.67 -70.23 -39.48
CA SER A 42 -18.55 -69.34 -39.78
C SER A 42 -18.74 -67.92 -39.24
N ASP A 43 -19.97 -67.43 -39.11
CA ASP A 43 -20.28 -66.12 -38.55
C ASP A 43 -20.76 -66.17 -37.08
N GLY A 44 -21.07 -67.37 -36.58
CA GLY A 44 -21.41 -67.64 -35.19
C GLY A 44 -22.86 -67.30 -34.82
N ASP A 45 -23.73 -67.05 -35.80
CA ASP A 45 -25.14 -66.65 -35.56
C ASP A 45 -25.99 -67.80 -34.98
N GLY A 46 -25.46 -69.03 -35.01
CA GLY A 46 -26.10 -70.24 -34.52
C GLY A 46 -26.77 -71.09 -35.59
N LEU A 47 -26.68 -70.71 -36.87
CA LEU A 47 -26.95 -71.51 -38.06
C LEU A 47 -25.62 -72.03 -38.59
N ASN A 48 -25.60 -73.28 -39.07
CA ASN A 48 -24.39 -73.77 -39.73
C ASN A 48 -24.35 -73.38 -41.21
N ASP A 49 -23.15 -73.20 -41.77
CA ASP A 49 -22.93 -72.69 -43.12
C ASP A 49 -23.70 -73.52 -44.16
N GLY A 50 -23.75 -74.85 -43.96
CA GLY A 50 -24.54 -75.77 -44.76
C GLY A 50 -26.06 -75.55 -44.71
N GLU A 51 -26.63 -75.19 -43.56
CA GLU A 51 -28.05 -74.85 -43.39
C GLU A 51 -28.40 -73.59 -44.18
N GLU A 52 -27.53 -72.57 -44.09
CA GLU A 52 -27.73 -71.25 -44.68
C GLU A 52 -27.57 -71.25 -46.20
N ILE A 53 -26.49 -71.86 -46.69
CA ILE A 53 -26.15 -71.90 -48.12
C ILE A 53 -27.10 -72.83 -48.89
N ASN A 54 -27.49 -73.97 -48.28
CA ASN A 54 -28.40 -74.91 -48.93
C ASN A 54 -29.88 -74.59 -48.65
N GLY A 55 -30.18 -73.70 -47.70
CA GLY A 55 -31.54 -73.34 -47.29
C GLY A 55 -32.31 -74.53 -46.70
N VAL A 56 -31.63 -75.38 -45.93
CA VAL A 56 -32.21 -76.59 -45.33
C VAL A 56 -32.18 -76.44 -43.81
N ASP A 57 -33.28 -75.93 -43.26
CA ASP A 57 -33.46 -75.66 -41.82
C ASP A 57 -33.53 -76.95 -40.97
N ASP A 58 -32.65 -77.10 -39.96
CA ASP A 58 -32.80 -78.12 -38.92
C ASP A 58 -33.88 -77.68 -37.92
N PRO A 59 -34.98 -78.42 -37.74
CA PRO A 59 -36.02 -78.07 -36.76
C PRO A 59 -35.56 -78.02 -35.29
N ALA A 60 -34.29 -78.31 -34.99
CA ALA A 60 -33.67 -78.15 -33.69
C ALA A 60 -32.94 -76.81 -33.48
N THR A 61 -32.70 -76.00 -34.51
CA THR A 61 -32.06 -74.68 -34.39
C THR A 61 -33.06 -73.62 -33.90
N PRO A 62 -32.63 -72.63 -33.08
CA PRO A 62 -33.52 -71.60 -32.54
C PRO A 62 -33.96 -70.54 -33.57
N ILE A 63 -33.16 -70.36 -34.62
CA ILE A 63 -33.32 -69.39 -35.70
C ILE A 63 -33.78 -70.18 -36.93
N VAL A 64 -34.80 -69.69 -37.64
CA VAL A 64 -35.38 -70.37 -38.82
C VAL A 64 -34.96 -69.62 -40.08
N ALA A 65 -34.08 -70.21 -40.88
CA ALA A 65 -33.68 -69.65 -42.17
C ALA A 65 -34.88 -69.70 -43.14
N THR A 66 -35.64 -68.60 -43.26
CA THR A 66 -36.70 -68.51 -44.28
C THR A 66 -36.09 -68.25 -45.67
N GLY A 67 -35.29 -69.16 -46.20
CA GLY A 67 -34.56 -69.00 -47.45
C GLY A 67 -33.07 -69.31 -47.31
N THR A 68 -32.26 -68.84 -48.25
CA THR A 68 -30.80 -68.78 -48.09
C THR A 68 -30.44 -67.52 -47.31
N SER A 69 -29.79 -67.64 -46.14
CA SER A 69 -29.12 -66.55 -45.40
C SER A 69 -27.65 -66.43 -45.83
N ASP A 70 -26.95 -65.40 -45.34
CA ASP A 70 -25.53 -65.15 -45.65
C ASP A 70 -24.65 -65.67 -44.52
N ALA A 71 -24.00 -66.81 -44.75
CA ALA A 71 -23.18 -67.55 -43.78
C ALA A 71 -21.86 -66.85 -43.36
N LEU A 72 -21.77 -65.55 -43.60
CA LEU A 72 -20.63 -64.69 -43.25
C LEU A 72 -21.11 -63.38 -42.59
N ASP A 73 -22.40 -63.24 -42.32
CA ASP A 73 -23.03 -62.04 -41.76
C ASP A 73 -23.92 -62.44 -40.58
N ALA A 74 -23.38 -62.30 -39.38
CA ALA A 74 -24.04 -62.63 -38.12
C ALA A 74 -25.39 -61.92 -37.89
N CYS A 75 -25.68 -60.85 -38.63
CA CYS A 75 -26.94 -60.12 -38.57
C CYS A 75 -28.00 -60.65 -39.54
N SER A 76 -27.66 -61.61 -40.39
CA SER A 76 -28.54 -62.20 -41.38
C SER A 76 -28.91 -63.63 -40.97
N PRO A 77 -30.19 -63.99 -40.85
CA PRO A 77 -31.37 -63.22 -41.25
C PRO A 77 -32.00 -62.40 -40.10
N ASP A 78 -31.46 -62.50 -38.89
CA ASP A 78 -32.00 -61.92 -37.67
C ASP A 78 -30.97 -61.00 -37.03
N ASN A 79 -31.22 -59.69 -37.09
CA ASN A 79 -30.32 -58.70 -36.53
C ASN A 79 -30.46 -58.55 -35.01
N THR A 80 -31.23 -59.41 -34.34
CA THR A 80 -31.37 -59.42 -32.87
C THR A 80 -30.51 -60.50 -32.20
N VAL A 81 -29.74 -61.26 -32.99
CA VAL A 81 -28.85 -62.30 -32.49
C VAL A 81 -27.69 -61.66 -31.74
N GLY A 82 -27.24 -62.29 -30.66
CA GLY A 82 -26.32 -61.67 -29.71
C GLY A 82 -24.94 -61.29 -30.25
N ASN A 83 -24.46 -61.92 -31.34
CA ASN A 83 -23.18 -61.64 -31.99
C ASN A 83 -23.31 -60.72 -33.22
N CYS A 84 -24.54 -60.30 -33.58
CA CYS A 84 -24.77 -59.29 -34.60
C CYS A 84 -24.38 -57.91 -34.04
N ASP A 85 -23.69 -57.11 -34.84
CA ASP A 85 -23.46 -55.68 -34.65
C ASP A 85 -24.40 -54.95 -35.61
N ALA A 86 -25.55 -54.50 -35.09
CA ALA A 86 -26.68 -54.13 -35.93
C ALA A 86 -26.58 -52.70 -36.50
N ASP A 87 -25.91 -51.78 -35.81
CA ASP A 87 -25.70 -50.40 -36.24
C ASP A 87 -24.27 -50.11 -36.73
N ASN A 88 -23.36 -51.09 -36.65
CA ASN A 88 -21.98 -51.07 -37.13
C ASN A 88 -21.09 -50.08 -36.36
N ASP A 89 -21.32 -49.94 -35.05
CA ASP A 89 -20.47 -49.17 -34.14
C ASP A 89 -19.26 -49.99 -33.63
N GLY A 90 -19.25 -51.29 -33.88
CA GLY A 90 -18.19 -52.21 -33.45
C GLY A 90 -18.50 -52.98 -32.16
N LEU A 91 -19.72 -52.88 -31.64
CA LEU A 91 -20.23 -53.70 -30.54
C LEU A 91 -21.29 -54.66 -31.05
N THR A 92 -21.27 -55.87 -30.52
CA THR A 92 -22.37 -56.81 -30.75
C THR A 92 -23.54 -56.47 -29.83
N ASN A 93 -24.76 -56.84 -30.23
CA ASN A 93 -25.98 -56.69 -29.43
C ASN A 93 -25.82 -57.19 -27.97
N THR A 94 -24.98 -58.21 -27.72
CA THR A 94 -24.70 -58.71 -26.36
C THR A 94 -23.78 -57.79 -25.57
N GLU A 95 -22.80 -57.18 -26.23
CA GLU A 95 -21.87 -56.22 -25.64
C GLU A 95 -22.60 -54.92 -25.29
N GLU A 96 -23.46 -54.43 -26.18
CA GLU A 96 -24.30 -53.25 -25.94
C GLU A 96 -25.30 -53.47 -24.81
N ALA A 97 -25.99 -54.62 -24.80
CA ALA A 97 -26.85 -54.98 -23.67
C ALA A 97 -26.10 -55.09 -22.33
N THR A 98 -24.79 -55.35 -22.35
CA THR A 98 -23.94 -55.38 -21.16
C THR A 98 -23.52 -53.97 -20.74
N ALA A 99 -23.26 -53.09 -21.70
CA ALA A 99 -22.94 -51.69 -21.49
C ALA A 99 -24.15 -50.83 -21.09
N GLY A 100 -25.35 -51.24 -21.51
CA GLY A 100 -26.60 -50.50 -21.29
C GLY A 100 -26.99 -49.59 -22.46
N THR A 101 -26.26 -49.65 -23.56
CA THR A 101 -26.49 -48.90 -24.80
C THR A 101 -27.58 -49.55 -25.67
N ASP A 102 -28.14 -48.82 -26.65
CA ASP A 102 -29.21 -49.33 -27.53
C ASP A 102 -28.64 -49.99 -28.79
N PRO A 103 -28.87 -51.31 -29.02
CA PRO A 103 -28.37 -52.08 -30.17
C PRO A 103 -28.79 -51.66 -31.57
N ASN A 104 -29.37 -50.48 -31.72
CA ASN A 104 -29.77 -49.94 -33.01
C ASN A 104 -29.41 -48.45 -33.14
N VAL A 105 -28.69 -47.90 -32.16
CA VAL A 105 -28.30 -46.51 -32.08
C VAL A 105 -26.82 -46.45 -31.75
N ALA A 106 -26.02 -46.22 -32.80
CA ALA A 106 -24.57 -46.23 -32.66
C ALA A 106 -24.01 -45.24 -31.63
N ASP A 107 -24.74 -44.17 -31.28
CA ASP A 107 -24.33 -43.14 -30.32
C ASP A 107 -25.50 -42.92 -29.35
N SER A 108 -25.43 -43.58 -28.20
CA SER A 108 -26.55 -43.71 -27.26
C SER A 108 -26.83 -42.44 -26.45
N ASP A 109 -25.82 -41.62 -26.17
CA ASP A 109 -25.97 -40.36 -25.43
C ASP A 109 -25.94 -39.09 -26.31
N GLY A 110 -25.54 -39.25 -27.58
CA GLY A 110 -25.55 -38.22 -28.60
C GLY A 110 -24.37 -37.26 -28.55
N ASP A 111 -23.31 -37.55 -27.78
CA ASP A 111 -22.15 -36.67 -27.62
C ASP A 111 -21.30 -36.55 -28.92
N GLY A 112 -21.52 -37.48 -29.86
CA GLY A 112 -20.85 -37.54 -31.15
C GLY A 112 -19.72 -38.57 -31.23
N LEU A 113 -19.49 -39.35 -30.17
CA LEU A 113 -18.75 -40.62 -30.16
C LEU A 113 -19.76 -41.77 -30.29
N ASN A 114 -19.40 -42.82 -31.01
CA ASN A 114 -20.23 -44.02 -31.02
C ASN A 114 -19.90 -44.93 -29.81
N ASP A 115 -20.87 -45.71 -29.35
CA ASP A 115 -20.78 -46.53 -28.15
C ASP A 115 -19.56 -47.47 -28.20
N GLY A 116 -19.30 -48.04 -29.38
CA GLY A 116 -18.11 -48.85 -29.66
C GLY A 116 -16.77 -48.10 -29.55
N GLU A 117 -16.68 -46.84 -29.97
CA GLU A 117 -15.48 -45.99 -29.80
C GLU A 117 -15.17 -45.76 -28.32
N GLU A 118 -16.20 -45.50 -27.53
CA GLU A 118 -16.08 -45.18 -26.11
C GLU A 118 -15.76 -46.41 -25.25
N ILE A 119 -16.49 -47.50 -25.48
CA ILE A 119 -16.34 -48.74 -24.70
C ILE A 119 -15.04 -49.47 -25.06
N ASN A 120 -14.67 -49.50 -26.34
CA ASN A 120 -13.45 -50.18 -26.79
C ASN A 120 -12.22 -49.25 -26.80
N GLY A 121 -12.40 -47.93 -26.62
CA GLY A 121 -11.34 -46.94 -26.61
C GLY A 121 -10.60 -46.85 -27.95
N VAL A 122 -11.33 -47.03 -29.06
CA VAL A 122 -10.79 -46.95 -30.42
C VAL A 122 -11.18 -45.61 -31.00
N ASP A 123 -10.21 -44.73 -31.25
CA ASP A 123 -10.42 -43.38 -31.79
C ASP A 123 -10.60 -43.43 -33.33
N ASP A 124 -11.79 -43.07 -33.86
CA ASP A 124 -11.95 -42.81 -35.29
C ASP A 124 -11.38 -41.42 -35.61
N PRO A 125 -10.35 -41.28 -36.46
CA PRO A 125 -9.82 -39.97 -36.86
C PRO A 125 -10.83 -39.07 -37.60
N ALA A 126 -12.04 -39.55 -37.89
CA ALA A 126 -13.16 -38.77 -38.42
C ALA A 126 -14.05 -38.11 -37.35
N THR A 127 -13.97 -38.52 -36.07
CA THR A 127 -14.75 -37.92 -34.98
C THR A 127 -14.07 -36.65 -34.43
N PRO A 128 -14.84 -35.59 -34.06
CA PRO A 128 -14.27 -34.32 -33.58
C PRO A 128 -13.70 -34.39 -32.16
N ILE A 129 -14.21 -35.34 -31.36
CA ILE A 129 -13.88 -35.57 -29.96
C ILE A 129 -12.94 -36.77 -29.92
N VAL A 130 -11.90 -36.73 -29.08
CA VAL A 130 -10.95 -37.84 -28.96
C VAL A 130 -11.40 -38.75 -27.83
N ALA A 131 -11.69 -40.01 -28.13
CA ALA A 131 -11.96 -41.03 -27.13
C ALA A 131 -10.74 -41.17 -26.20
N THR A 132 -10.82 -40.57 -25.01
CA THR A 132 -9.88 -40.88 -23.92
C THR A 132 -10.46 -42.09 -23.19
N GLY A 133 -9.64 -43.03 -22.71
CA GLY A 133 -10.11 -44.29 -22.10
C GLY A 133 -10.85 -44.15 -20.75
N THR A 134 -11.71 -43.14 -20.63
CA THR A 134 -12.58 -42.73 -19.53
C THR A 134 -13.92 -42.15 -20.01
N SER A 135 -14.25 -42.15 -21.32
CA SER A 135 -15.58 -41.75 -21.81
C SER A 135 -16.65 -42.78 -21.41
N ASP A 136 -17.90 -42.32 -21.27
CA ASP A 136 -19.02 -43.13 -20.77
C ASP A 136 -20.19 -42.97 -21.74
N ALA A 137 -20.50 -44.03 -22.50
CA ALA A 137 -21.46 -44.05 -23.61
C ALA A 137 -22.93 -43.82 -23.23
N LEU A 138 -23.18 -43.36 -22.00
CA LEU A 138 -24.50 -43.03 -21.47
C LEU A 138 -24.52 -41.65 -20.82
N ASP A 139 -23.42 -40.90 -20.88
CA ASP A 139 -23.24 -39.58 -20.26
C ASP A 139 -22.70 -38.61 -21.31
N ALA A 140 -23.62 -37.83 -21.88
CA ALA A 140 -23.32 -36.82 -22.88
C ALA A 140 -22.26 -35.79 -22.43
N CYS A 141 -21.97 -35.64 -21.14
CA CYS A 141 -20.94 -34.74 -20.64
C CYS A 141 -19.54 -35.37 -20.56
N SER A 142 -19.42 -36.65 -20.90
CA SER A 142 -18.21 -37.44 -20.82
C SER A 142 -17.73 -37.80 -22.22
N PRO A 143 -16.49 -37.48 -22.62
CA PRO A 143 -15.41 -36.93 -21.81
C PRO A 143 -15.32 -35.40 -21.83
N ASP A 144 -16.16 -34.73 -22.63
CA ASP A 144 -16.11 -33.30 -22.87
C ASP A 144 -17.43 -32.63 -22.46
N ASN A 145 -17.43 -31.98 -21.30
CA ASN A 145 -18.61 -31.28 -20.78
C ASN A 145 -18.95 -29.98 -21.53
N THR A 146 -18.27 -29.67 -22.64
CA THR A 146 -18.57 -28.52 -23.49
C THR A 146 -19.41 -28.87 -24.72
N VAL A 147 -19.74 -30.16 -24.92
CA VAL A 147 -20.59 -30.57 -26.03
C VAL A 147 -22.01 -30.04 -25.88
N GLY A 148 -22.68 -29.83 -27.00
CA GLY A 148 -23.93 -29.07 -27.02
C GLY A 148 -25.12 -29.75 -26.32
N ASN A 149 -25.12 -31.08 -26.20
CA ASN A 149 -26.16 -31.90 -25.57
C ASN A 149 -25.86 -32.26 -24.11
N CYS A 150 -24.69 -31.87 -23.59
CA CYS A 150 -24.35 -32.03 -22.18
C CYS A 150 -25.13 -31.00 -21.34
N ASP A 151 -25.65 -31.43 -20.20
CA ASP A 151 -26.21 -30.61 -19.12
C ASP A 151 -25.20 -30.64 -17.97
N ALA A 152 -24.30 -29.65 -17.93
CA ALA A 152 -23.09 -29.74 -17.12
C ALA A 152 -23.32 -29.41 -15.64
N ASP A 153 -24.30 -28.58 -15.31
CA ASP A 153 -24.65 -28.21 -13.93
C ASP A 153 -25.90 -28.93 -13.40
N ASN A 154 -26.57 -29.73 -14.24
CA ASN A 154 -27.73 -30.57 -13.92
C ASN A 154 -28.99 -29.76 -13.56
N ASP A 155 -29.16 -28.60 -14.17
CA ASP A 155 -30.36 -27.78 -14.05
C ASP A 155 -31.50 -28.23 -14.99
N GLY A 156 -31.20 -29.13 -15.93
CA GLY A 156 -32.14 -29.65 -16.91
C GLY A 156 -32.10 -28.94 -18.28
N LEU A 157 -31.10 -28.08 -18.52
CA LEU A 157 -30.79 -27.49 -19.81
C LEU A 157 -29.46 -28.02 -20.32
N THR A 158 -29.42 -28.28 -21.62
CA THR A 158 -28.15 -28.57 -22.27
C THR A 158 -27.38 -27.28 -22.54
N ASN A 159 -26.06 -27.37 -22.64
CA ASN A 159 -25.17 -26.26 -23.00
C ASN A 159 -25.65 -25.47 -24.24
N THR A 160 -26.30 -26.12 -25.21
CA THR A 160 -26.88 -25.45 -26.39
C THR A 160 -28.15 -24.65 -26.06
N GLU A 161 -28.98 -25.18 -25.17
CA GLU A 161 -30.20 -24.52 -24.69
C GLU A 161 -29.84 -23.30 -23.85
N GLU A 162 -28.86 -23.42 -22.97
CA GLU A 162 -28.33 -22.31 -22.16
C GLU A 162 -27.67 -21.24 -23.01
N ALA A 163 -26.83 -21.62 -23.98
CA ALA A 163 -26.27 -20.66 -24.93
C ALA A 163 -27.36 -19.94 -25.76
N THR A 164 -28.53 -20.56 -25.93
CA THR A 164 -29.69 -19.94 -26.59
C THR A 164 -30.45 -19.00 -25.65
N ALA A 165 -30.52 -19.36 -24.37
CA ALA A 165 -31.14 -18.55 -23.31
C ALA A 165 -30.26 -17.37 -22.85
N GLY A 166 -28.94 -17.50 -23.00
CA GLY A 166 -27.95 -16.52 -22.54
C GLY A 166 -27.42 -16.80 -21.13
N THR A 167 -27.74 -17.94 -20.54
CA THR A 167 -27.30 -18.40 -19.22
C THR A 167 -25.92 -19.08 -19.27
N ASP A 168 -25.26 -19.28 -18.12
CA ASP A 168 -23.93 -19.88 -18.03
C ASP A 168 -24.00 -21.40 -17.84
N PRO A 169 -23.47 -22.22 -18.78
CA PRO A 169 -23.51 -23.69 -18.73
C PRO A 169 -22.83 -24.40 -17.57
N ASN A 170 -22.38 -23.68 -16.56
CA ASN A 170 -21.76 -24.24 -15.36
C ASN A 170 -22.36 -23.67 -14.08
N VAL A 171 -23.42 -22.86 -14.19
CA VAL A 171 -24.04 -22.15 -13.08
C VAL A 171 -25.55 -22.36 -13.19
N ALA A 172 -26.04 -23.29 -12.39
CA ALA A 172 -27.45 -23.69 -12.44
C ALA A 172 -28.43 -22.54 -12.19
N ASP A 173 -28.02 -21.44 -11.54
CA ASP A 173 -28.86 -20.28 -11.23
C ASP A 173 -28.08 -19.02 -11.60
N SER A 174 -28.33 -18.52 -12.81
CA SER A 174 -27.53 -17.48 -13.47
C SER A 174 -27.73 -16.09 -12.85
N ASP A 175 -28.91 -15.76 -12.35
CA ASP A 175 -29.21 -14.46 -11.72
C ASP A 175 -29.24 -14.50 -10.18
N GLY A 176 -29.21 -15.70 -9.60
CA GLY A 176 -29.10 -15.95 -8.17
C GLY A 176 -30.41 -15.78 -7.39
N ASP A 177 -31.57 -15.69 -8.05
CA ASP A 177 -32.87 -15.50 -7.39
C ASP A 177 -33.30 -16.73 -6.57
N GLY A 178 -32.68 -17.88 -6.81
CA GLY A 178 -32.91 -19.14 -6.13
C GLY A 178 -33.72 -20.16 -6.93
N LEU A 179 -34.14 -19.83 -8.15
CA LEU A 179 -34.61 -20.77 -9.17
C LEU A 179 -33.43 -21.13 -10.07
N ASN A 180 -33.36 -22.38 -10.53
CA ASN A 180 -32.37 -22.74 -11.53
C ASN A 180 -32.86 -22.39 -12.96
N ASP A 181 -31.94 -22.13 -13.88
CA ASP A 181 -32.24 -21.63 -15.22
C ASP A 181 -33.21 -22.60 -15.96
N GLY A 182 -33.01 -23.90 -15.78
CA GLY A 182 -33.90 -24.95 -16.27
C GLY A 182 -35.33 -24.90 -15.73
N GLU A 183 -35.54 -24.60 -14.44
CA GLU A 183 -36.86 -24.41 -13.84
C GLU A 183 -37.58 -23.22 -14.47
N GLU A 184 -36.85 -22.13 -14.68
CA GLU A 184 -37.38 -20.87 -15.20
C GLU A 184 -37.72 -20.94 -16.68
N ILE A 185 -36.85 -21.55 -17.48
CA ILE A 185 -37.02 -21.67 -18.94
C ILE A 185 -38.06 -22.73 -19.28
N ASN A 186 -38.04 -23.87 -18.57
CA ASN A 186 -39.00 -24.95 -18.82
C ASN A 186 -40.33 -24.76 -18.08
N GLY A 187 -40.38 -23.88 -17.07
CA GLY A 187 -41.55 -23.62 -16.24
C GLY A 187 -41.98 -24.83 -15.41
N VAL A 188 -41.00 -25.62 -14.94
CA VAL A 188 -41.20 -26.84 -14.16
C VAL A 188 -40.55 -26.66 -12.80
N ASP A 189 -41.37 -26.37 -11.79
CA ASP A 189 -41.00 -26.19 -10.39
C ASP A 189 -40.33 -27.45 -9.77
N ASP A 190 -39.09 -27.34 -9.29
CA ASP A 190 -38.46 -28.29 -8.38
C ASP A 190 -38.90 -27.96 -6.94
N PRO A 191 -39.59 -28.88 -6.22
CA PRO A 191 -39.96 -28.67 -4.83
C PRO A 191 -38.81 -28.38 -3.85
N ALA A 192 -37.56 -28.52 -4.29
CA ALA A 192 -36.36 -28.21 -3.54
C ALA A 192 -35.98 -26.72 -3.55
N THR A 193 -36.47 -25.91 -4.49
CA THR A 193 -36.12 -24.49 -4.60
C THR A 193 -36.98 -23.60 -3.69
N PRO A 194 -36.48 -22.42 -3.28
CA PRO A 194 -37.13 -21.56 -2.29
C PRO A 194 -38.37 -20.82 -2.83
N ILE A 195 -38.42 -20.62 -4.14
CA ILE A 195 -39.47 -19.88 -4.87
C ILE A 195 -40.33 -20.89 -5.62
N VAL A 196 -41.65 -20.65 -5.69
CA VAL A 196 -42.55 -21.52 -6.45
C VAL A 196 -42.81 -20.88 -7.81
N ALA A 197 -42.22 -21.43 -8.87
CA ALA A 197 -42.42 -20.92 -10.22
C ALA A 197 -43.90 -21.06 -10.64
N THR A 198 -44.56 -19.95 -10.99
CA THR A 198 -45.94 -19.97 -11.52
C THR A 198 -45.98 -19.93 -13.06
N GLY A 199 -45.04 -20.61 -13.70
CA GLY A 199 -44.83 -20.60 -15.15
C GLY A 199 -43.35 -20.42 -15.48
N THR A 200 -43.06 -19.89 -16.66
CA THR A 200 -41.70 -19.51 -17.05
C THR A 200 -41.35 -18.12 -16.50
N SER A 201 -40.12 -17.92 -16.01
CA SER A 201 -39.53 -16.64 -15.58
C SER A 201 -38.32 -16.29 -16.46
N ASP A 202 -37.49 -15.32 -16.05
CA ASP A 202 -36.41 -14.77 -16.87
C ASP A 202 -35.10 -15.01 -16.12
N ALA A 203 -34.36 -16.03 -16.53
CA ALA A 203 -33.17 -16.55 -15.84
C ALA A 203 -31.94 -15.63 -15.85
N LEU A 204 -32.13 -14.37 -16.19
CA LEU A 204 -31.11 -13.32 -16.20
C LEU A 204 -31.57 -12.06 -15.45
N ASP A 205 -32.74 -12.12 -14.79
CA ASP A 205 -33.36 -11.02 -14.08
C ASP A 205 -33.78 -11.49 -12.68
N ALA A 206 -32.90 -11.25 -11.71
CA ALA A 206 -33.11 -11.60 -10.32
C ALA A 206 -34.43 -11.07 -9.72
N CYS A 207 -35.07 -10.07 -10.33
CA CYS A 207 -36.36 -9.55 -9.88
C CYS A 207 -37.57 -10.33 -10.45
N SER A 208 -37.34 -11.34 -11.27
CA SER A 208 -38.34 -12.15 -11.94
C SER A 208 -38.24 -13.60 -11.44
N PRO A 209 -39.34 -14.21 -10.97
CA PRO A 209 -40.71 -13.72 -10.96
C PRO A 209 -41.08 -12.94 -9.68
N ASP A 210 -40.19 -12.87 -8.69
CA ASP A 210 -40.45 -12.30 -7.38
C ASP A 210 -39.50 -11.13 -7.09
N ASN A 211 -39.97 -9.90 -7.26
CA ASN A 211 -39.17 -8.71 -7.01
C ASN A 211 -38.92 -8.41 -5.52
N THR A 212 -39.28 -9.33 -4.61
CA THR A 212 -39.01 -9.22 -3.17
C THR A 212 -37.82 -10.05 -2.71
N VAL A 213 -37.17 -10.79 -3.62
CA VAL A 213 -35.97 -11.57 -3.32
C VAL A 213 -34.81 -10.66 -2.96
N GLY A 214 -33.88 -11.18 -2.17
CA GLY A 214 -32.85 -10.37 -1.54
C GLY A 214 -31.81 -9.76 -2.48
N ASN A 215 -31.53 -10.41 -3.61
CA ASN A 215 -30.56 -10.00 -4.64
C ASN A 215 -31.19 -9.17 -5.77
N CYS A 216 -32.51 -8.98 -5.77
CA CYS A 216 -33.19 -8.10 -6.70
C CYS A 216 -32.94 -6.63 -6.33
N ASP A 217 -32.66 -5.79 -7.33
CA ASP A 217 -32.67 -4.33 -7.26
C ASP A 217 -33.98 -3.85 -7.91
N ALA A 218 -35.02 -3.69 -7.09
CA ALA A 218 -36.38 -3.58 -7.56
C ALA A 218 -36.70 -2.20 -8.18
N ASP A 219 -36.01 -1.14 -7.77
CA ASP A 219 -36.20 0.22 -8.28
C ASP A 219 -35.06 0.72 -9.18
N ASN A 220 -34.03 -0.09 -9.39
CA ASN A 220 -32.89 0.12 -10.28
C ASN A 220 -32.01 1.29 -9.87
N ASP A 221 -31.79 1.45 -8.58
CA ASP A 221 -30.93 2.50 -8.02
C ASP A 221 -29.48 2.03 -7.81
N GLY A 222 -29.24 0.72 -7.92
CA GLY A 222 -27.94 0.08 -7.74
C GLY A 222 -27.76 -0.67 -6.42
N LEU A 223 -28.77 -0.68 -5.55
CA LEU A 223 -28.80 -1.45 -4.30
C LEU A 223 -29.77 -2.62 -4.43
N THR A 224 -29.40 -3.76 -3.86
CA THR A 224 -30.32 -4.88 -3.73
C THR A 224 -31.26 -4.68 -2.55
N ASN A 225 -32.44 -5.29 -2.61
CA ASN A 225 -33.43 -5.28 -1.52
C ASN A 225 -32.83 -5.65 -0.14
N THR A 226 -31.79 -6.50 -0.10
CA THR A 226 -31.09 -6.86 1.15
C THR A 226 -30.17 -5.75 1.66
N GLU A 227 -29.48 -5.06 0.76
CA GLU A 227 -28.63 -3.93 1.08
C GLU A 227 -29.47 -2.77 1.62
N GLU A 228 -30.56 -2.45 0.94
CA GLU A 228 -31.51 -1.42 1.36
C GLU A 228 -32.14 -1.74 2.72
N ALA A 229 -32.56 -2.98 2.94
CA ALA A 229 -33.06 -3.40 4.25
C ALA A 229 -32.01 -3.27 5.37
N THR A 230 -30.72 -3.34 5.04
CA THR A 230 -29.60 -3.15 5.98
C THR A 230 -29.36 -1.66 6.27
N LEU A 231 -29.48 -0.83 5.24
CA LEU A 231 -29.27 0.62 5.28
C LEU A 231 -30.47 1.39 5.82
N GLY A 232 -31.67 0.81 5.74
CA GLY A 232 -32.94 1.41 6.16
C GLY A 232 -33.69 2.16 5.06
N THR A 233 -33.20 2.13 3.82
CA THR A 233 -33.85 2.70 2.62
C THR A 233 -35.02 1.84 2.14
N ASP A 234 -35.89 2.36 1.26
CA ASP A 234 -37.09 1.69 0.77
C ASP A 234 -36.85 0.96 -0.56
N PRO A 235 -36.92 -0.40 -0.60
CA PRO A 235 -36.66 -1.22 -1.79
C PRO A 235 -37.58 -1.06 -2.99
N ASN A 236 -38.43 -0.04 -3.01
CA ASN A 236 -39.30 0.26 -4.14
C ASN A 236 -39.26 1.76 -4.49
N ASN A 237 -38.33 2.49 -3.91
CA ASN A 237 -38.18 3.92 -4.06
C ASN A 237 -36.70 4.31 -4.08
N ALA A 238 -36.19 4.48 -5.30
CA ALA A 238 -34.79 4.76 -5.59
C ALA A 238 -34.20 6.03 -4.94
N ASP A 239 -34.98 6.83 -4.23
CA ASP A 239 -34.66 8.13 -3.61
C ASP A 239 -35.53 8.24 -2.34
N SER A 240 -35.05 7.64 -1.25
CA SER A 240 -35.78 7.40 -0.01
C SER A 240 -36.11 8.68 0.76
N ASP A 241 -35.22 9.67 0.70
CA ASP A 241 -35.39 10.96 1.37
C ASP A 241 -36.05 12.04 0.47
N GLY A 242 -36.09 11.81 -0.84
CA GLY A 242 -36.75 12.64 -1.83
C GLY A 242 -35.97 13.88 -2.26
N ASP A 243 -34.64 13.90 -2.08
CA ASP A 243 -33.79 15.05 -2.39
C ASP A 243 -33.36 15.13 -3.87
N GLY A 244 -33.60 14.04 -4.62
CA GLY A 244 -33.33 13.91 -6.05
C GLY A 244 -32.01 13.22 -6.39
N ILE A 245 -31.27 12.73 -5.40
CA ILE A 245 -30.19 11.76 -5.54
C ILE A 245 -30.77 10.37 -5.25
N ASN A 246 -30.22 9.35 -5.91
CA ASN A 246 -30.67 7.99 -5.67
C ASN A 246 -29.91 7.36 -4.50
N ASP A 247 -30.54 6.50 -3.70
CA ASP A 247 -29.93 5.90 -2.50
C ASP A 247 -28.61 5.18 -2.85
N GLY A 248 -28.61 4.38 -3.92
CA GLY A 248 -27.40 3.72 -4.43
C GLY A 248 -26.28 4.65 -4.91
N ALA A 249 -26.60 5.90 -5.26
CA ALA A 249 -25.62 6.93 -5.61
C ALA A 249 -25.02 7.63 -4.39
N GLU A 250 -25.67 7.57 -3.23
CA GLU A 250 -25.20 8.17 -1.98
C GLU A 250 -24.35 7.18 -1.19
N VAL A 251 -24.70 5.90 -1.22
CA VAL A 251 -23.97 4.83 -0.51
C VAL A 251 -22.62 4.47 -1.18
N VAL A 252 -22.24 5.13 -2.28
CA VAL A 252 -21.14 4.74 -3.19
C VAL A 252 -19.86 4.33 -2.45
N GLY A 253 -19.56 3.02 -2.54
CA GLY A 253 -18.30 2.44 -2.08
C GLY A 253 -18.50 1.12 -1.35
N ASP A 254 -18.99 1.19 -0.12
CA ASP A 254 -19.10 0.05 0.78
C ASP A 254 -20.42 0.14 1.55
N VAL A 255 -21.37 -0.75 1.24
CA VAL A 255 -22.66 -0.87 1.96
C VAL A 255 -22.49 -1.17 3.46
N ASN A 256 -21.30 -1.60 3.90
CA ASN A 256 -21.00 -1.78 5.32
C ASN A 256 -20.44 -0.52 5.99
N ASN A 257 -20.14 0.51 5.20
CA ASN A 257 -19.68 1.82 5.65
C ASN A 257 -20.27 2.90 4.72
N PRO A 258 -21.61 3.11 4.78
CA PRO A 258 -22.29 4.13 4.01
C PRO A 258 -21.77 5.53 4.39
N THR A 259 -21.99 6.50 3.51
CA THR A 259 -21.65 7.89 3.79
C THR A 259 -22.64 8.50 4.79
N ASP A 260 -22.09 9.34 5.66
CA ASP A 260 -22.74 10.01 6.78
C ASP A 260 -21.95 11.32 6.93
N THR A 261 -22.49 12.39 6.35
CA THR A 261 -21.76 13.64 6.10
C THR A 261 -21.44 14.41 7.37
N ASP A 262 -22.33 14.41 8.34
CA ASP A 262 -22.16 15.11 9.62
C ASP A 262 -21.74 14.19 10.79
N GLY A 263 -21.85 12.88 10.61
CA GLY A 263 -21.43 11.87 11.59
C GLY A 263 -22.43 11.63 12.72
N ASP A 264 -23.71 11.98 12.54
CA ASP A 264 -24.75 11.80 13.56
C ASP A 264 -25.28 10.35 13.67
N GLY A 265 -24.98 9.54 12.65
CA GLY A 265 -25.33 8.12 12.53
C GLY A 265 -26.60 7.84 11.72
N ILE A 266 -27.22 8.85 11.13
CA ILE A 266 -28.10 8.75 9.97
C ILE A 266 -27.22 8.83 8.72
N ILE A 267 -27.61 8.13 7.65
CA ILE A 267 -26.79 8.06 6.44
C ILE A 267 -27.34 9.05 5.42
N ASP A 268 -26.49 9.51 4.52
CA ASP A 268 -26.85 10.50 3.49
C ASP A 268 -28.11 10.07 2.69
N ALA A 269 -28.25 8.78 2.36
CA ALA A 269 -29.42 8.24 1.65
C ALA A 269 -30.76 8.32 2.42
N LEU A 270 -30.74 8.76 3.67
CA LEU A 270 -31.92 8.98 4.50
C LEU A 270 -32.05 10.46 4.92
N GLU A 271 -31.15 11.32 4.46
CA GLU A 271 -31.05 12.72 4.85
C GLU A 271 -30.91 13.67 3.68
N SER A 272 -31.94 14.49 3.55
CA SER A 272 -32.13 15.33 2.38
C SER A 272 -31.15 16.50 2.34
N THR A 273 -30.48 16.69 1.21
CA THR A 273 -29.68 17.90 0.93
C THR A 273 -30.49 19.18 0.77
N THR A 274 -31.83 19.10 0.84
CA THR A 274 -32.72 20.23 0.56
C THR A 274 -33.73 20.53 1.66
N THR A 275 -33.93 19.59 2.59
CA THR A 275 -34.76 19.81 3.77
C THR A 275 -33.90 20.47 4.84
N ASP A 276 -34.44 21.51 5.47
CA ASP A 276 -33.84 22.25 6.58
C ASP A 276 -34.95 22.33 7.62
N THR A 277 -34.92 21.40 8.57
CA THR A 277 -36.05 21.10 9.43
C THR A 277 -36.24 22.15 10.54
N ASP A 278 -35.17 22.76 11.05
CA ASP A 278 -35.23 23.80 12.08
C ASP A 278 -35.07 25.24 11.56
N GLY A 279 -34.64 25.40 10.32
CA GLY A 279 -34.56 26.68 9.62
C GLY A 279 -33.30 27.48 9.92
N ASP A 280 -32.23 26.85 10.42
CA ASP A 280 -30.94 27.50 10.68
C ASP A 280 -30.15 27.81 9.40
N GLY A 281 -30.56 27.21 8.27
CA GLY A 281 -29.96 27.40 6.95
C GLY A 281 -28.98 26.31 6.54
N VAL A 282 -28.78 25.29 7.36
CA VAL A 282 -28.09 24.04 7.05
C VAL A 282 -29.16 22.99 6.67
N ALA A 283 -28.88 22.19 5.63
CA ALA A 283 -29.79 21.10 5.29
C ALA A 283 -29.55 19.92 6.22
N ASP A 284 -30.57 19.12 6.47
CA ASP A 284 -30.56 17.98 7.41
C ASP A 284 -29.30 17.08 7.20
N GLN A 285 -28.89 16.78 5.95
CA GLN A 285 -27.66 15.99 5.69
C GLN A 285 -26.34 16.56 6.26
N GLY A 286 -26.29 17.87 6.51
CA GLY A 286 -25.12 18.56 7.03
C GLY A 286 -25.29 19.02 8.48
N ASP A 287 -26.38 18.66 9.14
CA ASP A 287 -26.71 19.08 10.49
C ASP A 287 -26.82 17.90 11.44
N ALA A 288 -25.82 17.79 12.32
CA ALA A 288 -25.73 16.72 13.29
C ALA A 288 -26.94 16.60 14.23
N THR A 289 -27.80 17.61 14.29
CA THR A 289 -29.11 17.51 14.92
C THR A 289 -30.17 18.33 14.18
N ASN A 290 -30.82 17.75 13.17
CA ASN A 290 -31.89 18.29 12.30
C ASN A 290 -33.04 19.10 12.94
N THR A 291 -33.10 19.25 14.27
CA THR A 291 -34.20 19.95 14.96
C THR A 291 -33.71 20.99 15.97
N ASP A 292 -32.40 21.20 16.07
CA ASP A 292 -31.77 22.13 17.01
C ASP A 292 -31.14 23.29 16.24
N PRO A 293 -31.78 24.47 16.20
CA PRO A 293 -31.29 25.63 15.44
C PRO A 293 -29.93 26.18 15.87
N CYS A 294 -29.36 25.63 16.96
CA CYS A 294 -28.02 25.94 17.45
C CYS A 294 -26.94 24.94 16.98
N SER A 295 -27.34 23.89 16.27
CA SER A 295 -26.47 22.95 15.59
C SER A 295 -26.53 23.21 14.09
N PRO A 296 -25.39 23.16 13.37
CA PRO A 296 -24.03 22.99 13.90
C PRO A 296 -23.42 24.31 14.43
N ASP A 297 -24.11 25.44 14.30
CA ASP A 297 -23.59 26.77 14.62
C ASP A 297 -24.41 27.48 15.72
N ASN A 298 -23.87 27.53 16.93
CA ASN A 298 -24.51 28.21 18.06
C ASN A 298 -24.47 29.74 17.95
N THR A 299 -23.83 30.30 16.91
CA THR A 299 -23.83 31.73 16.60
C THR A 299 -24.89 32.11 15.56
N ALA A 300 -25.62 31.13 15.02
CA ALA A 300 -26.69 31.37 14.07
C ALA A 300 -27.77 32.30 14.65
N GLY A 301 -28.32 33.22 13.85
CA GLY A 301 -29.30 34.21 14.32
C GLY A 301 -30.60 33.62 14.87
N THR A 302 -30.92 32.39 14.46
CA THR A 302 -32.10 31.59 14.88
C THR A 302 -31.87 30.79 16.16
N CYS A 303 -30.62 30.64 16.60
CA CYS A 303 -30.26 29.94 17.83
C CYS A 303 -30.61 30.80 19.06
N ASP A 304 -31.01 30.15 20.15
CA ASP A 304 -31.18 30.68 21.51
C ASP A 304 -30.09 30.02 22.36
N ALA A 305 -28.89 30.60 22.35
CA ALA A 305 -27.68 29.90 22.78
C ALA A 305 -27.59 29.73 24.31
N ASP A 306 -28.17 30.65 25.08
CA ASP A 306 -28.19 30.60 26.54
C ASP A 306 -29.51 30.07 27.13
N GLY A 307 -30.55 29.92 26.29
CA GLY A 307 -31.83 29.33 26.65
C GLY A 307 -32.74 30.26 27.44
N ASP A 308 -32.56 31.57 27.33
CA ASP A 308 -33.38 32.57 28.02
C ASP A 308 -34.70 32.89 27.28
N GLY A 309 -34.83 32.40 26.05
CA GLY A 309 -36.01 32.53 25.20
C GLY A 309 -35.96 33.65 24.16
N LEU A 310 -34.79 34.28 23.95
CA LEU A 310 -34.49 35.14 22.82
C LEU A 310 -33.56 34.43 21.85
N THR A 311 -33.68 34.71 20.56
CA THR A 311 -32.66 34.25 19.61
C THR A 311 -31.50 35.25 19.53
N ASN A 312 -30.33 34.80 19.08
CA ASN A 312 -29.15 35.64 18.88
C ASN A 312 -29.46 36.92 18.05
N ASP A 313 -30.33 36.83 17.03
CA ASP A 313 -30.80 37.99 16.26
C ASP A 313 -31.69 38.95 17.08
N GLU A 314 -32.50 38.43 18.00
CA GLU A 314 -33.36 39.22 18.90
C GLU A 314 -32.52 39.95 19.96
N GLU A 315 -31.48 39.30 20.47
CA GLU A 315 -30.53 39.86 21.44
C GLU A 315 -29.64 40.92 20.80
N ALA A 316 -29.10 40.66 19.60
CA ALA A 316 -28.39 41.67 18.84
C ALA A 316 -29.26 42.91 18.55
N ALA A 317 -30.59 42.72 18.38
CA ALA A 317 -31.52 43.83 18.22
C ALA A 317 -31.84 44.55 19.55
N ALA A 318 -31.70 43.87 20.68
CA ALA A 318 -31.87 44.40 22.03
C ALA A 318 -30.58 45.03 22.59
N GLY A 319 -29.42 44.69 22.04
CA GLY A 319 -28.10 45.08 22.54
C GLY A 319 -27.60 44.22 23.70
N THR A 320 -28.16 43.02 23.90
CA THR A 320 -27.78 42.06 24.94
C THR A 320 -26.77 41.02 24.42
N ASP A 321 -26.10 40.27 25.31
CA ASP A 321 -25.10 39.26 24.93
C ASP A 321 -25.75 37.87 24.72
N PRO A 322 -25.69 37.31 23.50
CA PRO A 322 -26.32 36.03 23.17
C PRO A 322 -25.90 34.79 23.95
N ASN A 323 -24.86 34.90 24.77
CA ASN A 323 -24.34 33.80 25.58
C ASN A 323 -24.57 34.01 27.08
N VAL A 324 -25.25 35.08 27.47
CA VAL A 324 -25.41 35.50 28.85
C VAL A 324 -26.87 35.87 29.11
N ALA A 325 -27.59 34.92 29.69
CA ALA A 325 -29.01 35.08 29.94
C ALA A 325 -29.40 36.32 30.76
N ASP A 326 -28.49 36.91 31.55
CA ASP A 326 -28.74 38.10 32.37
C ASP A 326 -27.60 39.09 32.10
N THR A 327 -27.77 39.93 31.08
CA THR A 327 -26.71 40.78 30.53
C THR A 327 -26.23 41.82 31.54
N ASP A 328 -27.15 42.43 32.29
CA ASP A 328 -26.81 43.50 33.25
C ASP A 328 -26.60 43.02 34.69
N GLY A 329 -26.91 41.76 34.99
CA GLY A 329 -26.70 41.12 36.27
C GLY A 329 -27.65 41.58 37.38
N ASP A 330 -28.81 42.15 37.04
CA ASP A 330 -29.81 42.61 38.02
C ASP A 330 -30.62 41.43 38.62
N GLY A 331 -30.54 40.26 37.99
CA GLY A 331 -31.16 39.01 38.40
C GLY A 331 -32.47 38.66 37.69
N LEU A 332 -32.86 39.42 36.67
CA LEU A 332 -33.82 39.06 35.61
C LEU A 332 -33.03 38.62 34.37
N ASN A 333 -33.60 37.71 33.57
CA ASN A 333 -32.98 37.33 32.29
C ASN A 333 -33.47 38.23 31.14
N ASP A 334 -32.70 38.36 30.06
CA ASP A 334 -32.97 39.32 28.99
C ASP A 334 -34.33 39.04 28.34
N GLY A 335 -34.64 37.76 28.14
CA GLY A 335 -35.95 37.27 27.69
C GLY A 335 -37.11 37.68 28.61
N GLU A 336 -36.95 37.65 29.93
CA GLU A 336 -37.94 38.09 30.91
C GLU A 336 -38.21 39.58 30.79
N GLU A 337 -37.16 40.37 30.57
CA GLU A 337 -37.23 41.83 30.55
C GLU A 337 -37.84 42.35 29.25
N ILE A 338 -37.49 41.74 28.12
CA ILE A 338 -38.02 42.11 26.80
C ILE A 338 -39.45 41.60 26.64
N ASN A 339 -39.70 40.33 26.94
CA ASN A 339 -41.00 39.70 26.71
C ASN A 339 -41.99 39.96 27.86
N GLY A 340 -41.50 40.36 29.04
CA GLY A 340 -42.30 40.55 30.24
C GLY A 340 -42.91 39.25 30.76
N VAL A 341 -42.31 38.10 30.43
CA VAL A 341 -42.76 36.76 30.80
C VAL A 341 -41.80 36.20 31.84
N ASP A 342 -42.25 36.19 33.10
CA ASP A 342 -41.53 35.66 34.27
C ASP A 342 -41.15 34.18 34.09
N ASP A 343 -39.84 33.87 34.11
CA ASP A 343 -39.29 32.54 34.27
C ASP A 343 -39.31 32.19 35.78
N PRO A 344 -40.06 31.15 36.19
CA PRO A 344 -40.07 30.73 37.59
C PRO A 344 -38.71 30.30 38.17
N ALA A 345 -37.65 30.21 37.37
CA ALA A 345 -36.28 29.94 37.82
C ALA A 345 -35.55 31.18 38.37
N THR A 346 -35.93 32.41 38.01
CA THR A 346 -35.25 33.63 38.46
C THR A 346 -35.70 34.06 39.86
N THR A 347 -34.80 34.75 40.58
CA THR A 347 -35.05 35.18 41.98
C THR A 347 -35.70 36.55 42.09
N ALA A 348 -35.44 37.41 41.11
CA ALA A 348 -36.16 38.67 40.93
C ALA A 348 -37.59 38.38 40.45
N VAL A 349 -38.46 39.39 40.50
CA VAL A 349 -39.85 39.24 40.01
C VAL A 349 -40.14 40.44 39.14
N ALA A 350 -40.32 40.20 37.84
CA ALA A 350 -40.50 41.25 36.86
C ALA A 350 -41.73 42.13 37.18
N SER A 351 -41.58 43.46 37.05
CA SER A 351 -42.68 44.43 37.20
C SER A 351 -43.30 44.84 35.83
N GLY A 352 -43.17 43.99 34.82
CA GLY A 352 -43.46 44.31 33.42
C GLY A 352 -42.18 44.23 32.59
N VAL A 353 -42.17 44.89 31.43
CA VAL A 353 -40.95 45.05 30.63
C VAL A 353 -40.00 46.04 31.31
N SER A 354 -38.72 45.69 31.40
CA SER A 354 -37.59 46.50 31.88
C SER A 354 -36.52 46.61 30.79
N ASP A 355 -35.36 47.18 31.11
CA ASP A 355 -34.27 47.43 30.16
C ASP A 355 -33.12 46.47 30.50
N PRO A 356 -32.87 45.42 29.70
CA PRO A 356 -31.93 44.35 30.03
C PRO A 356 -30.45 44.76 30.03
N ASN A 357 -30.18 46.02 29.72
CA ASN A 357 -28.84 46.60 29.76
C ASN A 357 -28.71 47.62 30.91
N ASN A 358 -29.61 47.59 31.89
CA ASN A 358 -29.67 48.61 32.93
C ASN A 358 -29.93 47.98 34.28
N ILE A 359 -28.83 47.68 34.98
CA ILE A 359 -28.81 47.11 36.34
C ILE A 359 -29.66 47.87 37.38
N CYS A 360 -30.09 49.09 37.07
CA CYS A 360 -30.90 49.96 37.92
C CYS A 360 -32.39 50.07 37.50
N ASP A 361 -32.82 49.49 36.38
CA ASP A 361 -34.22 49.41 35.90
C ASP A 361 -34.66 47.93 35.88
N PRO A 362 -35.61 47.50 36.73
CA PRO A 362 -36.63 48.30 37.41
C PRO A 362 -36.27 48.75 38.82
N PHE A 363 -35.09 48.41 39.32
CA PHE A 363 -34.69 48.59 40.72
C PHE A 363 -34.21 50.00 41.11
N THR A 364 -34.94 51.05 40.67
CA THR A 364 -34.63 52.48 40.86
C THR A 364 -34.60 53.01 42.32
N THR A 365 -34.59 52.14 43.33
CA THR A 365 -34.56 52.50 44.76
C THR A 365 -33.44 51.87 45.56
N ASP A 366 -32.52 51.13 44.93
CA ASP A 366 -31.30 50.71 45.60
C ASP A 366 -30.30 51.89 45.76
N SER A 367 -29.64 51.91 46.89
CA SER A 367 -28.64 52.91 47.30
C SER A 367 -27.32 52.86 46.54
N SER A 368 -27.08 51.80 45.76
CA SER A 368 -25.92 51.66 44.87
C SER A 368 -26.00 52.55 43.63
N CYS A 369 -27.18 52.71 43.02
CA CYS A 369 -27.40 53.44 41.76
C CYS A 369 -27.41 54.99 41.86
N ALA A 370 -26.82 55.59 42.90
CA ALA A 370 -26.91 57.05 43.12
C ALA A 370 -25.69 57.70 43.77
N THR A 371 -24.61 56.95 44.00
CA THR A 371 -23.36 57.49 44.55
C THR A 371 -22.42 57.77 43.39
N ASP A 372 -21.90 58.99 43.35
CA ASP A 372 -20.88 59.50 42.41
C ASP A 372 -19.84 60.13 43.33
N SER A 373 -18.81 59.35 43.64
CA SER A 373 -17.92 59.58 44.77
C SER A 373 -16.88 60.67 44.49
N ASP A 374 -16.48 60.89 43.24
CA ASP A 374 -15.50 61.89 42.82
C ASP A 374 -16.08 63.05 41.98
N GLY A 375 -17.33 62.95 41.52
CA GLY A 375 -18.08 64.01 40.87
C GLY A 375 -17.77 64.19 39.39
N ASP A 376 -17.29 63.16 38.72
CA ASP A 376 -16.86 63.19 37.32
C ASP A 376 -18.04 63.04 36.32
N GLY A 377 -19.16 62.51 36.78
CA GLY A 377 -20.38 62.29 36.00
C GLY A 377 -20.82 60.84 35.90
N LEU A 378 -19.99 59.89 36.34
CA LEU A 378 -20.30 58.48 36.51
C LEU A 378 -20.66 58.18 37.96
N THR A 379 -21.43 57.13 38.17
CA THR A 379 -21.69 56.59 39.50
C THR A 379 -20.67 55.52 39.87
N ASP A 380 -20.43 55.30 41.17
CA ASP A 380 -19.53 54.27 41.67
C ASP A 380 -19.85 52.86 41.12
N ALA A 381 -21.11 52.63 40.69
CA ALA A 381 -21.55 51.40 40.05
C ALA A 381 -21.16 51.33 38.57
N GLU A 382 -21.37 52.42 37.82
CA GLU A 382 -20.93 52.56 36.42
C GLU A 382 -19.41 52.49 36.29
N GLU A 383 -18.68 53.09 37.23
CA GLU A 383 -17.21 53.03 37.26
C GLU A 383 -16.72 51.61 37.56
N ALA A 384 -17.42 50.88 38.43
CA ALA A 384 -17.10 49.48 38.71
C ALA A 384 -17.30 48.56 37.49
N THR A 385 -18.28 48.86 36.61
CA THR A 385 -18.49 48.11 35.37
C THR A 385 -17.47 48.50 34.29
N LEU A 386 -17.12 49.78 34.19
CA LEU A 386 -16.17 50.31 33.21
C LEU A 386 -14.70 50.09 33.57
N GLY A 387 -14.41 49.76 34.83
CA GLY A 387 -13.05 49.54 35.33
C GLY A 387 -12.30 50.81 35.76
N THR A 388 -12.96 51.97 35.71
CA THR A 388 -12.44 53.25 36.23
C THR A 388 -12.46 53.26 37.77
N ASP A 389 -11.69 54.14 38.42
CA ASP A 389 -11.61 54.21 39.89
C ASP A 389 -12.67 55.15 40.47
N PRO A 390 -13.66 54.66 41.27
CA PRO A 390 -14.72 55.47 41.86
C PRO A 390 -14.33 56.65 42.75
N ASN A 391 -13.04 56.84 43.00
CA ASN A 391 -12.53 57.91 43.83
C ASN A 391 -11.54 58.81 43.07
N ASN A 392 -11.41 58.62 41.76
CA ASN A 392 -10.47 59.31 40.91
C ASN A 392 -11.09 59.64 39.55
N ALA A 393 -11.52 60.90 39.44
CA ALA A 393 -12.23 61.44 38.29
C ALA A 393 -11.45 61.49 36.95
N ASP A 394 -10.27 60.85 36.85
CA ASP A 394 -9.27 60.89 35.76
C ASP A 394 -8.34 59.68 35.97
N SER A 395 -8.83 58.49 35.60
CA SER A 395 -8.28 57.17 35.92
C SER A 395 -6.94 56.90 35.26
N ASP A 396 -6.77 57.32 34.02
CA ASP A 396 -5.56 57.19 33.21
C ASP A 396 -4.57 58.35 33.43
N GLY A 397 -5.03 59.47 33.99
CA GLY A 397 -4.22 60.60 34.42
C GLY A 397 -3.82 61.55 33.30
N ASP A 398 -4.54 61.56 32.17
CA ASP A 398 -4.23 62.39 31.01
C ASP A 398 -4.79 63.83 31.13
N GLY A 399 -5.69 64.04 32.10
CA GLY A 399 -6.30 65.32 32.44
C GLY A 399 -7.68 65.56 31.83
N ILE A 400 -8.27 64.56 31.19
CA ILE A 400 -9.70 64.45 30.90
C ILE A 400 -10.34 63.64 32.04
N ASN A 401 -11.65 63.79 32.21
CA ASN A 401 -12.35 63.06 33.26
C ASN A 401 -13.03 61.82 32.66
N ASP A 402 -13.06 60.72 33.42
CA ASP A 402 -13.62 59.43 32.96
C ASP A 402 -15.03 59.58 32.39
N GLY A 403 -15.94 60.25 33.11
CA GLY A 403 -17.30 60.51 32.63
C GLY A 403 -17.40 61.39 31.38
N ALA A 404 -16.36 62.14 31.02
CA ALA A 404 -16.30 62.86 29.74
C ALA A 404 -15.82 61.95 28.59
N GLU A 405 -14.98 60.97 28.87
CA GLU A 405 -14.37 60.03 27.91
C GLU A 405 -15.29 58.85 27.60
N VAL A 406 -15.91 58.28 28.64
CA VAL A 406 -17.01 57.32 28.48
C VAL A 406 -18.10 57.87 27.56
N GLY A 407 -18.34 59.18 27.60
CA GLY A 407 -19.24 59.86 26.67
C GLY A 407 -20.69 59.89 27.17
N GLY A 408 -21.65 59.75 26.26
CA GLY A 408 -23.07 59.97 26.57
C GLY A 408 -23.87 58.72 26.90
N ASP A 409 -23.26 57.54 26.71
CA ASP A 409 -23.89 56.23 26.81
C ASP A 409 -22.90 55.29 27.51
N VAL A 410 -23.21 54.93 28.75
CA VAL A 410 -22.30 54.12 29.59
C VAL A 410 -22.20 52.68 29.12
N ASN A 411 -23.21 52.19 28.41
CA ASN A 411 -23.24 50.83 27.86
C ASN A 411 -22.52 50.75 26.50
N ASN A 412 -22.17 51.90 25.92
CA ASN A 412 -21.38 52.00 24.70
C ASN A 412 -20.34 53.12 24.86
N PRO A 413 -19.35 52.89 25.76
CA PRO A 413 -18.32 53.87 26.06
C PRO A 413 -17.48 54.21 24.81
N THR A 414 -16.88 55.39 24.79
CA THR A 414 -15.96 55.75 23.71
C THR A 414 -14.69 54.91 23.79
N ASP A 415 -14.32 54.32 22.66
CA ASP A 415 -13.09 53.57 22.40
C ASP A 415 -12.61 54.04 21.02
N THR A 416 -11.51 54.78 20.99
CA THR A 416 -11.05 55.55 19.82
C THR A 416 -10.42 54.67 18.75
N ASP A 417 -9.68 53.63 19.12
CA ASP A 417 -9.00 52.72 18.19
C ASP A 417 -9.67 51.36 18.05
N GLY A 418 -10.63 51.03 18.93
CA GLY A 418 -11.45 49.83 18.87
C GLY A 418 -10.76 48.59 19.45
N ASP A 419 -9.77 48.75 20.32
CA ASP A 419 -9.02 47.63 20.92
C ASP A 419 -9.74 46.96 22.10
N GLY A 420 -10.85 47.54 22.56
CA GLY A 420 -11.67 47.06 23.66
C GLY A 420 -11.29 47.65 25.03
N ILE A 421 -10.27 48.50 25.09
CA ILE A 421 -10.01 49.41 26.20
C ILE A 421 -10.71 50.73 25.89
N ILE A 422 -11.33 51.34 26.90
CA ILE A 422 -12.08 52.59 26.71
C ILE A 422 -11.15 53.78 26.86
N ASP A 423 -11.49 54.90 26.19
CA ASP A 423 -10.72 56.15 26.24
C ASP A 423 -10.42 56.60 27.68
N ALA A 424 -11.33 56.36 28.63
CA ALA A 424 -11.18 56.72 30.05
C ALA A 424 -10.09 55.93 30.81
N LEU A 425 -9.56 54.87 30.18
CA LEU A 425 -8.47 54.05 30.71
C LEU A 425 -7.18 54.20 29.89
N GLU A 426 -7.19 55.04 28.85
CA GLU A 426 -6.09 55.18 27.90
C GLU A 426 -5.66 56.61 27.67
N SER A 427 -4.39 56.84 27.97
CA SER A 427 -3.86 58.19 28.00
C SER A 427 -3.60 58.75 26.60
N THR A 428 -4.10 59.96 26.35
CA THR A 428 -3.71 60.76 25.18
C THR A 428 -2.25 61.25 25.19
N THR A 429 -1.48 60.91 26.23
CA THR A 429 -0.12 61.42 26.42
C THR A 429 0.94 60.35 26.68
N THR A 430 0.53 59.12 26.96
CA THR A 430 1.43 57.98 27.09
C THR A 430 1.60 57.34 25.72
N ASP A 431 2.80 56.82 25.46
CA ASP A 431 3.23 56.13 24.24
C ASP A 431 4.13 55.01 24.77
N THR A 432 3.50 53.88 25.06
CA THR A 432 4.07 52.82 25.91
C THR A 432 5.17 52.03 25.20
N ASP A 433 5.05 51.80 23.90
CA ASP A 433 6.03 51.09 23.08
C ASP A 433 7.01 52.01 22.32
N GLY A 434 6.73 53.30 22.25
CA GLY A 434 7.60 54.31 21.66
C GLY A 434 7.54 54.37 20.13
N ASP A 435 6.50 53.81 19.50
CA ASP A 435 6.31 53.83 18.04
C ASP A 435 5.91 55.23 17.51
N GLY A 436 5.45 56.10 18.42
CA GLY A 436 5.06 57.48 18.15
C GLY A 436 3.55 57.70 17.98
N VAL A 437 2.74 56.66 18.17
CA VAL A 437 1.31 56.69 18.45
C VAL A 437 1.12 56.74 19.97
N VAL A 438 0.08 57.42 20.43
CA VAL A 438 -0.23 57.47 21.86
C VAL A 438 -1.23 56.37 22.18
N ASP A 439 -1.22 55.87 23.41
CA ASP A 439 -1.97 54.69 23.83
C ASP A 439 -3.44 54.73 23.35
N GLN A 440 -4.21 55.81 23.61
CA GLN A 440 -5.62 55.96 23.15
C GLN A 440 -5.86 55.83 21.62
N GLY A 441 -4.81 55.95 20.81
CA GLY A 441 -4.90 55.83 19.35
C GLY A 441 -4.13 54.65 18.80
N ASP A 442 -3.61 53.79 19.67
CA ASP A 442 -2.82 52.62 19.36
C ASP A 442 -3.56 51.36 19.80
N ALA A 443 -4.08 50.65 18.79
CA ALA A 443 -4.84 49.42 18.99
C ALA A 443 -4.05 48.30 19.72
N THR A 444 -2.74 48.49 19.91
CA THR A 444 -1.86 47.59 20.61
C THR A 444 -0.77 48.36 21.37
N ASN A 445 -1.15 49.05 22.43
CA ASN A 445 -0.29 49.83 23.36
C ASN A 445 1.15 49.34 23.68
N THR A 446 1.50 48.08 23.43
CA THR A 446 2.81 47.50 23.76
C THR A 446 3.55 46.90 22.56
N ASP A 447 2.97 46.97 21.36
CA ASP A 447 3.52 46.37 20.15
C ASP A 447 4.07 47.44 19.19
N PRO A 448 5.39 47.69 19.20
CA PRO A 448 6.01 48.75 18.40
C PRO A 448 5.92 48.53 16.89
N CYS A 449 5.42 47.38 16.43
CA CYS A 449 5.16 47.05 15.03
C CYS A 449 3.75 47.41 14.56
N SER A 450 2.89 47.87 15.47
CA SER A 450 1.52 48.25 15.18
C SER A 450 1.32 49.70 15.61
N PRO A 451 0.65 50.52 14.78
CA PRO A 451 0.02 50.17 13.50
C PRO A 451 0.97 50.16 12.29
N ASP A 452 2.25 50.48 12.46
CA ASP A 452 3.23 50.59 11.36
C ASP A 452 4.42 49.63 11.53
N ASN A 453 4.37 48.50 10.84
CA ASN A 453 5.47 47.52 10.85
C ASN A 453 6.75 48.01 10.14
N THR A 454 6.76 49.22 9.59
CA THR A 454 7.96 49.88 9.07
C THR A 454 8.56 50.88 10.05
N ALA A 455 8.00 50.99 11.25
CA ALA A 455 8.55 51.80 12.34
C ALA A 455 9.97 51.33 12.68
N GLY A 456 10.88 52.26 12.96
CA GLY A 456 12.28 51.93 13.24
C GLY A 456 12.48 51.10 14.52
N THR A 457 11.53 51.17 15.46
CA THR A 457 11.50 50.42 16.73
C THR A 457 10.91 49.02 16.61
N CYS A 458 10.26 48.72 15.49
CA CYS A 458 9.68 47.40 15.20
C CYS A 458 10.79 46.41 14.82
N ASP A 459 10.62 45.15 15.23
CA ASP A 459 11.37 43.97 14.79
C ASP A 459 10.40 43.14 13.94
N ALA A 460 10.40 43.39 12.63
CA ALA A 460 9.30 43.01 11.75
C ALA A 460 9.33 41.53 11.31
N ASP A 461 10.51 40.90 11.28
CA ASP A 461 10.67 39.47 11.02
C ASP A 461 10.91 38.64 12.29
N GLY A 462 11.16 39.29 13.44
CA GLY A 462 11.25 38.63 14.74
C GLY A 462 12.58 37.95 14.99
N ASP A 463 13.64 38.35 14.29
CA ASP A 463 15.00 37.78 14.44
C ASP A 463 15.75 38.37 15.66
N GLY A 464 15.22 39.46 16.22
CA GLY A 464 15.75 40.17 17.38
C GLY A 464 16.45 41.49 17.06
N LEU A 465 16.57 41.88 15.79
CA LEU A 465 17.00 43.20 15.34
C LEU A 465 15.80 44.07 15.01
N THR A 466 15.85 45.33 15.43
CA THR A 466 14.86 46.31 14.96
C THR A 466 15.14 46.73 13.51
N ASN A 467 14.11 47.19 12.80
CA ASN A 467 14.21 47.74 11.45
C ASN A 467 15.33 48.80 11.31
N ASP A 468 15.55 49.63 12.34
CA ASP A 468 16.64 50.61 12.37
C ASP A 468 18.03 49.95 12.53
N GLU A 469 18.13 48.84 13.26
CA GLU A 469 19.35 48.05 13.43
C GLU A 469 19.70 47.27 12.17
N GLU A 470 18.71 46.68 11.51
CA GLU A 470 18.87 45.98 10.24
C GLU A 470 19.26 46.92 9.12
N ALA A 471 18.63 48.10 9.03
CA ALA A 471 19.05 49.15 8.12
C ALA A 471 20.50 49.60 8.36
N ALA A 472 21.01 49.46 9.60
CA ALA A 472 22.40 49.73 9.94
C ALA A 472 23.35 48.56 9.62
N ALA A 473 22.88 47.32 9.73
CA ALA A 473 23.59 46.10 9.34
C ALA A 473 23.63 45.88 7.82
N GLY A 474 22.64 46.42 7.10
CA GLY A 474 22.45 46.24 5.65
C GLY A 474 21.60 45.03 5.28
N THR A 475 20.94 44.42 6.26
CA THR A 475 20.03 43.27 6.12
C THR A 475 18.62 43.69 5.72
N ASP A 476 17.73 42.73 5.41
CA ASP A 476 16.34 42.99 4.99
C ASP A 476 15.37 42.89 6.17
N PRO A 477 14.68 43.99 6.57
CA PRO A 477 13.73 44.05 7.69
C PRO A 477 12.50 43.17 7.66
N ASN A 478 12.43 42.21 6.75
CA ASN A 478 11.30 41.29 6.63
C ASN A 478 11.81 39.87 6.37
N ASN A 479 13.06 39.58 6.69
CA ASN A 479 13.72 38.32 6.40
C ASN A 479 14.79 38.00 7.46
N GLU A 480 14.45 37.09 8.36
CA GLU A 480 15.27 36.67 9.50
C GLU A 480 16.69 36.17 9.15
N ASP A 481 16.92 35.75 7.91
CA ASP A 481 18.19 35.20 7.38
C ASP A 481 18.45 35.80 5.99
N SER A 482 19.22 36.88 5.94
CA SER A 482 19.36 37.73 4.75
C SER A 482 20.12 37.07 3.59
N ASP A 483 21.02 36.12 3.85
CA ASP A 483 21.78 35.43 2.80
C ASP A 483 21.37 33.96 2.56
N GLY A 484 20.53 33.41 3.44
CA GLY A 484 19.84 32.14 3.27
C GLY A 484 20.69 30.91 3.61
N ASP A 485 21.63 31.04 4.54
CA ASP A 485 22.55 29.97 4.94
C ASP A 485 22.08 29.13 6.14
N GLY A 486 21.02 29.60 6.81
CA GLY A 486 20.39 28.95 7.96
C GLY A 486 20.75 29.52 9.33
N ILE A 487 21.49 30.63 9.41
CA ILE A 487 21.72 31.41 10.63
C ILE A 487 20.94 32.74 10.52
N SER A 488 20.35 33.23 11.61
CA SER A 488 19.64 34.52 11.56
C SER A 488 20.60 35.71 11.59
N ASP A 489 20.19 36.84 11.02
CA ASP A 489 21.03 38.05 10.93
C ASP A 489 21.54 38.50 12.31
N GLN A 490 20.68 38.46 13.34
CA GLN A 490 21.06 38.70 14.72
C GLN A 490 22.12 37.71 15.24
N ASP A 491 21.96 36.41 14.97
CA ASP A 491 22.89 35.38 15.45
C ASP A 491 24.25 35.45 14.75
N GLU A 492 24.26 35.85 13.48
CA GLU A 492 25.48 36.11 12.71
C GLU A 492 26.25 37.33 13.24
N LEU A 493 25.56 38.45 13.48
CA LEU A 493 26.18 39.62 14.10
C LEU A 493 26.76 39.31 15.49
N ASN A 494 26.13 38.39 16.24
CA ASN A 494 26.60 37.92 17.54
C ASN A 494 27.81 36.98 17.42
N SER A 495 27.84 36.16 16.37
CA SER A 495 28.90 35.17 16.09
C SER A 495 30.10 35.78 15.37
N GLY A 496 29.91 36.95 14.74
CA GLY A 496 30.93 37.70 14.02
C GLY A 496 31.04 37.36 12.53
N THR A 497 30.09 36.59 11.99
CA THR A 497 29.92 36.32 10.56
C THR A 497 29.26 37.52 9.85
N ASP A 498 29.26 37.53 8.52
CA ASP A 498 28.65 38.61 7.71
C ASP A 498 27.26 38.18 7.22
N PRO A 499 26.16 38.76 7.74
CA PRO A 499 24.78 38.32 7.45
C PRO A 499 24.29 38.56 6.01
N ASN A 500 25.20 38.94 5.12
CA ASN A 500 24.92 39.11 3.70
C ASN A 500 25.85 38.23 2.84
N ASN A 501 26.54 37.27 3.46
CA ASN A 501 27.51 36.41 2.84
C ASN A 501 27.56 35.03 3.52
N ALA A 502 26.78 34.11 2.97
CA ALA A 502 26.61 32.74 3.42
C ALA A 502 27.89 31.90 3.64
N ASP A 503 29.09 32.37 3.27
CA ASP A 503 30.38 31.70 3.44
C ASP A 503 31.41 32.79 3.80
N THR A 504 31.49 33.12 5.09
CA THR A 504 32.20 34.28 5.62
C THR A 504 33.71 34.21 5.36
N ASP A 505 34.31 33.04 5.50
CA ASP A 505 35.76 32.86 5.34
C ASP A 505 36.19 32.39 3.94
N GLY A 506 35.25 31.94 3.12
CA GLY A 506 35.42 31.64 1.70
C GLY A 506 36.04 30.27 1.43
N ASP A 507 35.85 29.29 2.30
CA ASP A 507 36.44 27.96 2.20
C ASP A 507 35.61 26.95 1.40
N GLY A 508 34.35 27.31 1.13
CA GLY A 508 33.39 26.54 0.33
C GLY A 508 32.31 25.81 1.12
N LEU A 509 32.30 25.89 2.45
CA LEU A 509 31.15 25.57 3.30
C LEU A 509 30.40 26.85 3.67
N SER A 510 29.09 26.75 3.88
CA SER A 510 28.33 27.89 4.39
C SER A 510 28.50 28.05 5.90
N ASP A 511 28.35 29.25 6.47
CA ASP A 511 28.53 29.47 7.91
C ASP A 511 27.57 28.56 8.71
N GLY A 512 26.34 28.40 8.23
CA GLY A 512 25.36 27.43 8.74
C GLY A 512 25.78 25.96 8.63
N GLU A 513 26.46 25.55 7.55
CA GLU A 513 27.00 24.19 7.39
C GLU A 513 28.16 23.95 8.37
N GLU A 514 29.02 24.94 8.56
CA GLU A 514 30.16 24.90 9.47
C GLU A 514 29.73 24.76 10.93
N VAL A 515 28.75 25.56 11.36
CA VAL A 515 28.13 25.40 12.69
C VAL A 515 27.58 23.98 12.90
N MET A 516 27.03 23.37 11.85
CA MET A 516 26.47 22.01 11.92
C MET A 516 27.54 20.93 12.08
N ILE A 517 28.69 21.07 11.39
CA ILE A 517 29.79 20.10 11.45
C ILE A 517 30.79 20.39 12.59
N GLY A 518 30.70 21.58 13.20
CA GLY A 518 31.48 22.00 14.35
C GLY A 518 32.82 22.66 14.00
N THR A 519 32.95 23.21 12.80
CA THR A 519 34.06 24.07 12.36
C THR A 519 33.80 25.52 12.76
N ASP A 520 34.78 26.41 12.57
CA ASP A 520 34.68 27.84 12.90
C ASP A 520 34.43 28.66 11.62
N PRO A 521 33.22 29.26 11.45
CA PRO A 521 32.86 30.00 10.22
C PRO A 521 33.72 31.21 9.85
N ASN A 522 34.65 31.58 10.73
CA ASN A 522 35.60 32.66 10.52
C ASN A 522 37.01 32.16 10.22
N ASN A 523 37.19 30.85 10.03
CA ASN A 523 38.48 30.20 9.90
C ASN A 523 38.43 28.96 8.99
N ALA A 524 38.79 29.22 7.73
CA ALA A 524 38.83 28.28 6.61
C ALA A 524 39.72 27.03 6.76
N ASP A 525 40.27 26.74 7.93
CA ASP A 525 41.14 25.58 8.27
C ASP A 525 41.09 25.44 9.81
N SER A 526 40.05 24.78 10.31
CA SER A 526 39.66 24.75 11.72
C SER A 526 40.67 24.03 12.60
N ASP A 527 41.29 22.97 12.11
CA ASP A 527 42.29 22.20 12.86
C ASP A 527 43.75 22.61 12.58
N GLY A 528 43.98 23.39 11.53
CA GLY A 528 45.25 24.03 11.20
C GLY A 528 46.27 23.08 10.56
N ASP A 529 45.82 22.02 9.90
CA ASP A 529 46.69 21.03 9.24
C ASP A 529 47.13 21.44 7.83
N GLY A 530 46.47 22.45 7.25
CA GLY A 530 46.76 23.05 5.96
C GLY A 530 45.83 22.66 4.80
N ILE A 531 44.79 21.87 5.05
CA ILE A 531 43.63 21.68 4.16
C ILE A 531 42.49 22.57 4.69
N SER A 532 41.61 23.08 3.81
CA SER A 532 40.43 23.83 4.27
C SER A 532 39.29 22.91 4.63
N ASP A 533 38.42 23.33 5.55
CA ASP A 533 37.33 22.50 6.07
C ASP A 533 36.41 22.01 4.93
N GLY A 534 36.12 22.87 3.94
CA GLY A 534 35.38 22.51 2.72
C GLY A 534 36.08 21.52 1.80
N ASP A 535 37.41 21.61 1.67
CA ASP A 535 38.20 20.63 0.91
C ASP A 535 38.23 19.28 1.64
N GLU A 536 38.37 19.29 2.97
CA GLU A 536 38.33 18.10 3.82
C GLU A 536 36.99 17.37 3.76
N SER A 537 35.88 18.10 3.84
CA SER A 537 34.53 17.56 3.66
C SER A 537 34.37 16.84 2.31
N THR A 538 35.00 17.39 1.26
CA THR A 538 35.02 16.78 -0.09
C THR A 538 35.93 15.56 -0.17
N LEU A 539 37.07 15.58 0.52
CA LEU A 539 38.07 14.50 0.54
C LEU A 539 37.70 13.35 1.49
N GLY A 540 36.82 13.62 2.46
CA GLY A 540 36.37 12.65 3.47
C GLY A 540 37.28 12.53 4.69
N SER A 541 38.18 13.49 4.93
CA SER A 541 38.85 13.69 6.22
C SER A 541 37.92 14.40 7.20
N ASN A 542 38.34 14.55 8.46
CA ASN A 542 37.59 15.22 9.51
C ASN A 542 38.13 16.64 9.74
N PRO A 543 37.37 17.70 9.37
CA PRO A 543 37.80 19.11 9.49
C PRO A 543 38.17 19.61 10.88
N THR A 544 37.87 18.82 11.91
CA THR A 544 38.15 19.17 13.31
C THR A 544 39.31 18.38 13.90
N ASN A 545 39.99 17.57 13.08
CA ASN A 545 41.00 16.64 13.54
C ASN A 545 42.11 16.44 12.50
N SER A 546 43.23 17.12 12.76
CA SER A 546 44.43 17.18 11.92
C SER A 546 45.12 15.85 11.61
N ASP A 547 44.61 14.72 12.07
CA ASP A 547 45.12 13.34 11.89
C ASP A 547 43.91 12.40 12.00
N SER A 548 43.15 12.29 10.92
CA SER A 548 41.83 11.67 10.88
C SER A 548 41.85 10.17 11.22
N ASP A 549 42.93 9.47 10.86
CA ASP A 549 43.05 8.02 11.05
C ASP A 549 43.90 7.63 12.29
N GLY A 550 44.64 8.57 12.85
CA GLY A 550 45.43 8.43 14.08
C GLY A 550 46.75 7.69 13.89
N ASP A 551 47.33 7.68 12.69
CA ASP A 551 48.59 7.00 12.40
C ASP A 551 49.84 7.82 12.85
N GLY A 552 49.66 9.13 13.06
CA GLY A 552 50.67 10.08 13.52
C GLY A 552 51.29 10.98 12.44
N ILE A 553 50.77 10.97 11.21
CA ILE A 553 50.98 11.97 10.15
C ILE A 553 49.70 12.82 10.05
N SER A 554 49.80 14.12 9.74
CA SER A 554 48.61 14.94 9.57
C SER A 554 48.05 14.83 8.15
N ASP A 555 46.74 14.96 7.97
CA ASP A 555 46.07 14.79 6.67
C ASP A 555 46.70 15.73 5.60
N GLY A 556 46.99 16.99 5.97
CA GLY A 556 47.72 17.94 5.13
C GLY A 556 49.17 17.57 4.78
N GLU A 557 49.86 16.75 5.60
CA GLU A 557 51.20 16.21 5.32
C GLU A 557 51.15 14.93 4.45
N GLU A 558 50.07 14.16 4.51
CA GLU A 558 49.88 12.92 3.73
C GLU A 558 49.70 13.18 2.23
N ILE A 559 49.20 14.36 1.85
CA ILE A 559 48.98 14.77 0.46
C ILE A 559 50.31 15.02 -0.33
N LEU A 560 51.48 14.97 0.31
CA LEU A 560 52.77 15.30 -0.33
C LEU A 560 53.55 14.07 -0.86
N ASP A 561 53.11 13.47 -1.98
CA ASP A 561 53.99 12.62 -2.81
C ASP A 561 54.82 13.43 -3.83
N GLU A 562 55.95 12.86 -4.30
CA GLU A 562 56.93 13.50 -5.22
C GLU A 562 56.34 13.95 -6.58
N ASN A 563 55.06 13.67 -6.89
CA ASN A 563 54.42 14.00 -8.16
C ASN A 563 53.37 15.11 -8.07
N GLY A 564 53.00 15.57 -6.87
CA GLY A 564 52.10 16.72 -6.68
C GLY A 564 50.70 16.49 -7.24
N ASN A 565 50.18 15.26 -7.15
CA ASN A 565 48.81 14.91 -7.55
C ASN A 565 47.96 14.62 -6.32
N VAL A 566 47.06 15.57 -5.99
CA VAL A 566 46.36 15.67 -4.71
C VAL A 566 45.06 14.86 -4.59
N ASN A 567 44.88 13.70 -5.24
CA ASN A 567 43.51 13.14 -5.29
C ASN A 567 43.30 11.62 -5.46
N THR A 568 44.33 10.77 -5.55
CA THR A 568 44.10 9.30 -5.65
C THR A 568 45.35 8.46 -5.32
N SER A 569 46.27 8.92 -4.45
CA SER A 569 47.42 8.06 -4.10
C SER A 569 46.94 6.98 -3.14
N ASP A 570 47.09 5.74 -3.60
CA ASP A 570 46.75 4.46 -2.97
C ASP A 570 47.99 3.61 -3.29
N CYS A 571 48.99 3.70 -2.41
CA CYS A 571 50.37 3.29 -2.69
C CYS A 571 50.52 1.77 -2.84
N ASP A 572 49.61 1.00 -2.24
CA ASP A 572 49.58 -0.45 -2.28
C ASP A 572 48.42 -1.04 -3.12
N ASN A 573 47.54 -0.17 -3.64
CA ASN A 573 46.43 -0.45 -4.53
C ASN A 573 45.31 -1.30 -3.91
N ASP A 574 45.06 -1.16 -2.62
CA ASP A 574 44.01 -1.88 -1.90
C ASP A 574 42.61 -1.22 -1.99
N GLY A 575 42.57 0.03 -2.50
CA GLY A 575 41.36 0.81 -2.71
C GLY A 575 41.02 1.77 -1.57
N ILE A 576 41.86 1.86 -0.54
CA ILE A 576 41.82 2.91 0.48
C ILE A 576 42.86 3.98 0.09
N PRO A 577 42.48 5.26 -0.06
CA PRO A 577 43.44 6.33 -0.29
C PRO A 577 44.43 6.45 0.88
N ASP A 578 45.69 6.78 0.57
CA ASP A 578 46.80 6.84 1.54
C ASP A 578 46.47 7.70 2.78
N TYR A 579 45.70 8.79 2.62
CA TYR A 579 45.33 9.73 3.70
C TYR A 579 44.23 9.22 4.67
N ILE A 580 43.74 7.99 4.46
CA ILE A 580 42.86 7.28 5.39
C ILE A 580 43.30 5.81 5.54
N ASP A 581 44.54 5.47 5.14
CA ASP A 581 45.09 4.10 5.11
C ASP A 581 46.16 3.85 6.20
N SER A 582 45.72 3.21 7.28
CA SER A 582 46.51 2.90 8.47
C SER A 582 47.72 1.95 8.30
N ASP A 583 47.91 1.24 7.17
CA ASP A 583 49.07 0.36 6.95
C ASP A 583 49.91 0.68 5.70
N SER A 584 49.78 1.91 5.21
CA SER A 584 50.49 2.42 4.04
C SER A 584 52.02 2.17 4.11
N CYS A 585 52.49 1.34 3.17
CA CYS A 585 53.87 1.32 2.68
C CYS A 585 55.03 0.89 3.62
N ASP A 586 54.79 0.25 4.79
CA ASP A 586 55.84 -0.12 5.75
C ASP A 586 56.49 -1.52 5.54
N ILE A 587 57.81 -1.69 5.78
CA ILE A 587 58.52 -2.99 5.62
C ILE A 587 58.34 -3.90 6.86
N VAL A 588 57.63 -5.01 6.72
CA VAL A 588 57.45 -6.01 7.80
C VAL A 588 58.44 -7.18 7.70
N VAL A 589 59.35 -7.27 8.68
CA VAL A 589 60.40 -8.32 8.73
C VAL A 589 59.97 -9.52 9.59
N LYS A 590 59.88 -10.73 8.99
CA LYS A 590 59.58 -11.94 9.77
C LYS A 590 60.78 -12.33 10.67
N PRO A 591 60.55 -12.62 11.97
CA PRO A 591 61.62 -12.74 12.98
C PRO A 591 62.41 -14.07 12.94
N GLY A 592 62.03 -15.02 12.09
CA GLY A 592 62.74 -16.29 11.97
C GLY A 592 62.25 -17.17 10.82
N PHE A 593 63.08 -18.14 10.43
CA PHE A 593 62.78 -19.11 9.37
C PHE A 593 63.59 -20.40 9.56
N SER A 594 63.18 -21.48 8.87
CA SER A 594 63.69 -22.84 9.08
C SER A 594 64.12 -23.51 7.75
N PRO A 595 65.33 -23.21 7.22
CA PRO A 595 65.82 -23.75 5.93
C PRO A 595 66.22 -25.24 5.94
N ASN A 596 65.27 -26.11 6.28
CA ASN A 596 65.45 -27.55 6.45
C ASN A 596 65.08 -28.39 5.21
N GLY A 597 64.48 -27.75 4.19
CA GLY A 597 64.08 -28.36 2.93
C GLY A 597 62.74 -29.12 3.00
N ASP A 598 61.88 -28.79 3.95
CA ASP A 598 60.51 -29.33 4.06
C ASP A 598 59.45 -28.55 3.25
N GLY A 599 59.85 -27.44 2.62
CA GLY A 599 59.00 -26.57 1.81
C GLY A 599 58.31 -25.46 2.60
N ILE A 600 58.47 -25.39 3.93
CA ILE A 600 57.80 -24.45 4.81
C ILE A 600 58.82 -23.53 5.48
N ASN A 601 58.68 -22.22 5.30
CA ASN A 601 59.61 -21.22 5.86
C ASN A 601 61.08 -21.52 5.53
N ASP A 602 61.34 -22.10 4.36
CA ASP A 602 62.70 -22.41 3.88
C ASP A 602 63.47 -21.14 3.47
N LEU A 603 62.76 -20.04 3.21
CA LEU A 603 63.31 -18.76 2.81
C LEU A 603 62.93 -17.68 3.81
N TRP A 604 63.82 -16.71 4.01
CA TRP A 604 63.50 -15.53 4.81
C TRP A 604 62.65 -14.54 4.02
N ILE A 605 61.44 -14.29 4.51
CA ILE A 605 60.49 -13.36 3.91
C ILE A 605 60.50 -12.03 4.66
N ILE A 606 60.60 -10.95 3.91
CA ILE A 606 60.39 -9.57 4.30
C ILE A 606 59.24 -9.08 3.42
N GLN A 607 58.09 -8.73 4.02
CA GLN A 607 56.94 -8.26 3.26
C GLN A 607 57.22 -6.85 2.72
N ASN A 608 56.68 -6.54 1.54
CA ASN A 608 56.75 -5.23 0.87
C ASN A 608 58.18 -4.81 0.45
N ILE A 609 59.18 -5.69 0.56
CA ILE A 609 60.57 -5.35 0.18
C ILE A 609 60.75 -5.19 -1.33
N GLU A 610 59.86 -5.78 -2.11
CA GLU A 610 59.77 -5.66 -3.57
C GLU A 610 59.40 -4.26 -4.05
N LEU A 611 58.71 -3.45 -3.22
CA LEU A 611 58.44 -2.03 -3.50
C LEU A 611 59.72 -1.19 -3.50
N PHE A 612 60.80 -1.73 -2.93
CA PHE A 612 62.11 -1.09 -2.85
C PHE A 612 63.11 -1.81 -3.76
N PRO A 613 63.10 -1.60 -5.09
CA PRO A 613 63.95 -2.34 -6.04
C PRO A 613 65.44 -2.10 -5.81
N ASN A 614 65.82 -1.01 -5.15
CA ASN A 614 67.20 -0.67 -4.80
C ASN A 614 67.56 -1.04 -3.36
N ASN A 615 66.75 -1.87 -2.69
CA ASN A 615 66.99 -2.25 -1.31
C ASN A 615 68.34 -2.96 -1.13
N LYS A 616 68.89 -2.90 0.08
CA LYS A 616 70.12 -3.58 0.47
C LYS A 616 69.93 -4.26 1.82
N VAL A 617 70.13 -5.57 1.83
CA VAL A 617 70.01 -6.41 3.02
C VAL A 617 71.39 -6.89 3.45
N GLU A 618 71.70 -6.80 4.73
CA GLU A 618 72.95 -7.26 5.33
C GLU A 618 72.69 -8.00 6.64
N LEU A 619 73.37 -9.13 6.86
CA LEU A 619 73.29 -9.86 8.13
C LEU A 619 74.66 -10.03 8.77
N TYR A 620 74.66 -10.00 10.10
CA TYR A 620 75.82 -10.07 10.95
C TYR A 620 75.63 -11.15 12.03
N ASN A 621 76.69 -11.90 12.33
CA ASN A 621 76.68 -12.83 13.45
C ASN A 621 76.88 -12.10 14.80
N ARG A 622 76.76 -12.83 15.91
CA ARG A 622 76.95 -12.29 17.28
C ARG A 622 78.29 -11.60 17.57
N TRP A 623 79.29 -11.77 16.71
CA TRP A 623 80.60 -11.13 16.84
C TRP A 623 80.75 -9.91 15.93
N GLY A 624 79.68 -9.49 15.23
CA GLY A 624 79.67 -8.35 14.33
C GLY A 624 80.28 -8.63 12.96
N HIS A 625 80.54 -9.90 12.61
CA HIS A 625 81.03 -10.24 11.27
C HIS A 625 79.85 -10.46 10.33
N LYS A 626 79.92 -9.84 9.15
CA LYS A 626 78.95 -10.03 8.07
C LYS A 626 78.92 -11.48 7.62
N VAL A 627 77.73 -12.03 7.43
CA VAL A 627 77.48 -13.41 7.01
C VAL A 627 76.62 -13.51 5.74
N PHE A 628 75.85 -12.48 5.42
CA PHE A 628 75.07 -12.40 4.19
C PHE A 628 74.95 -10.93 3.73
N THR A 629 74.85 -10.72 2.41
CA THR A 629 74.46 -9.43 1.85
C THR A 629 73.76 -9.60 0.50
N ALA A 630 72.72 -8.84 0.24
CA ALA A 630 72.05 -8.75 -1.05
C ALA A 630 71.75 -7.30 -1.41
N LEU A 631 71.88 -6.98 -2.70
CA LEU A 631 71.28 -5.81 -3.32
C LEU A 631 70.04 -6.28 -4.07
N SER A 632 68.97 -5.50 -4.03
CA SER A 632 67.66 -5.85 -4.59
C SER A 632 67.20 -7.21 -4.04
N TYR A 633 67.17 -7.33 -2.71
CA TYR A 633 66.72 -8.55 -2.05
C TYR A 633 65.26 -8.83 -2.43
N ALA A 634 64.98 -10.09 -2.77
CA ALA A 634 63.70 -10.54 -3.30
C ALA A 634 63.26 -11.84 -2.63
N ASN A 635 63.34 -11.89 -1.30
CA ASN A 635 62.80 -12.99 -0.48
C ASN A 635 63.30 -14.39 -0.86
N ASN A 636 64.57 -14.49 -1.25
CA ASN A 636 65.15 -15.68 -1.86
C ASN A 636 66.30 -16.30 -1.07
N TRP A 637 66.48 -15.92 0.20
CA TRP A 637 67.60 -16.41 1.01
C TRP A 637 67.23 -17.59 1.91
N ASP A 638 68.02 -18.66 1.79
CA ASP A 638 67.85 -19.98 2.43
C ASP A 638 68.82 -20.21 3.61
N GLY A 639 69.37 -19.14 4.18
CA GLY A 639 70.30 -19.24 5.30
C GLY A 639 71.73 -19.67 4.92
N VAL A 640 72.10 -19.62 3.64
CA VAL A 640 73.47 -19.88 3.17
C VAL A 640 74.31 -18.60 3.12
N SER A 641 75.55 -18.65 3.60
CA SER A 641 76.46 -17.50 3.55
C SER A 641 76.92 -17.22 2.12
N ASN A 642 76.90 -15.96 1.69
CA ASN A 642 77.42 -15.53 0.39
C ASN A 642 78.65 -14.60 0.47
N VAL A 643 79.22 -14.44 1.66
CA VAL A 643 80.41 -13.59 1.90
C VAL A 643 81.65 -14.42 2.20
N LYS A 644 82.83 -13.87 1.91
CA LYS A 644 84.12 -14.52 2.25
C LYS A 644 84.56 -14.04 3.64
N GLY A 645 84.54 -14.92 4.64
CA GLY A 645 84.87 -14.54 6.01
C GLY A 645 85.04 -15.73 6.97
N VAL A 646 84.49 -15.61 8.17
CA VAL A 646 84.59 -16.62 9.26
C VAL A 646 83.79 -17.89 8.94
N ILE A 647 82.77 -17.78 8.10
CA ILE A 647 82.06 -18.89 7.47
C ILE A 647 82.39 -18.83 5.98
N SER A 648 82.61 -19.98 5.34
CA SER A 648 82.93 -20.00 3.91
C SER A 648 81.68 -19.64 3.11
N SER A 649 81.85 -18.86 2.05
CA SER A 649 80.78 -18.66 1.07
C SER A 649 80.31 -20.02 0.54
N GLY A 650 79.00 -20.27 0.61
CA GLY A 650 78.36 -21.53 0.25
C GLY A 650 78.04 -22.46 1.43
N ASP A 651 78.51 -22.16 2.65
CA ASP A 651 78.17 -22.94 3.85
C ASP A 651 76.85 -22.42 4.48
N LYS A 652 76.01 -23.35 4.97
CA LYS A 652 74.83 -23.03 5.78
C LYS A 652 75.25 -22.37 7.09
N LEU A 653 74.55 -21.30 7.48
CA LEU A 653 74.79 -20.62 8.74
C LEU A 653 74.40 -21.51 9.93
N PRO A 654 75.13 -21.49 11.06
CA PRO A 654 74.70 -22.23 12.26
C PRO A 654 73.36 -21.75 12.81
N VAL A 655 72.63 -22.64 13.49
CA VAL A 655 71.42 -22.28 14.26
C VAL A 655 71.75 -21.16 15.26
N GLY A 656 70.91 -20.12 15.30
CA GLY A 656 71.09 -19.01 16.22
C GLY A 656 70.50 -17.69 15.73
N ASN A 657 70.74 -16.63 16.52
CA ASN A 657 70.33 -15.27 16.21
C ASN A 657 71.38 -14.52 15.37
N TYR A 658 70.91 -13.82 14.36
CA TYR A 658 71.67 -12.95 13.49
C TYR A 658 71.06 -11.56 13.51
N TYR A 659 71.90 -10.54 13.40
CA TYR A 659 71.46 -9.16 13.35
C TYR A 659 71.35 -8.72 11.90
N TYR A 660 70.20 -8.21 11.48
CA TYR A 660 69.99 -7.71 10.12
C TYR A 660 70.00 -6.18 10.07
N ILE A 661 70.40 -5.65 8.92
CA ILE A 661 70.28 -4.25 8.53
C ILE A 661 69.70 -4.24 7.11
N ILE A 662 68.58 -3.54 6.92
CA ILE A 662 67.87 -3.40 5.65
C ILE A 662 67.84 -1.91 5.33
N SER A 663 68.35 -1.52 4.16
CA SER A 663 68.24 -0.17 3.63
C SER A 663 67.31 -0.19 2.43
N THR A 664 66.33 0.71 2.37
CA THR A 664 65.36 0.83 1.26
C THR A 664 66.01 1.32 -0.04
N GLY A 665 67.19 1.91 0.04
CA GLY A 665 67.89 2.51 -1.10
C GLY A 665 67.43 3.93 -1.42
N GLN A 666 66.46 4.45 -0.66
CA GLN A 666 66.00 5.84 -0.76
C GLN A 666 67.00 6.81 -0.10
N PRO A 667 67.21 8.02 -0.66
CA PRO A 667 68.05 9.03 -0.03
C PRO A 667 67.48 9.42 1.35
N ASN A 668 68.35 9.55 2.35
CA ASN A 668 68.01 9.94 3.74
C ASN A 668 67.13 8.98 4.56
N SER A 669 66.72 7.82 4.04
CA SER A 669 65.98 6.80 4.82
C SER A 669 66.87 6.10 5.85
N MET A 670 66.37 5.99 7.10
CA MET A 670 67.05 5.22 8.15
C MET A 670 66.94 3.72 7.89
N PRO A 671 68.00 2.92 8.13
CA PRO A 671 67.94 1.49 7.87
C PRO A 671 67.16 0.74 8.97
N PHE A 672 66.20 -0.08 8.56
CA PHE A 672 65.53 -1.05 9.42
C PHE A 672 66.54 -2.07 9.95
N ASN A 673 66.49 -2.37 11.24
CA ASN A 673 67.43 -3.29 11.86
C ASN A 673 66.80 -4.07 13.01
N GLY A 674 67.31 -5.27 13.25
CA GLY A 674 66.72 -6.16 14.24
C GLY A 674 67.41 -7.52 14.26
N TRP A 675 66.75 -8.48 14.90
CA TRP A 675 67.28 -9.84 15.03
C TRP A 675 66.41 -10.84 14.27
N ILE A 676 67.07 -11.81 13.66
CA ILE A 676 66.44 -12.96 13.02
C ILE A 676 67.00 -14.25 13.59
N TYR A 677 66.11 -15.20 13.87
CA TYR A 677 66.45 -16.54 14.34
C TYR A 677 66.41 -17.56 13.21
N ILE A 678 67.50 -18.33 13.05
CA ILE A 678 67.59 -19.42 12.06
C ILE A 678 67.56 -20.76 12.80
N ASN A 679 66.70 -21.67 12.33
CA ASN A 679 66.64 -23.06 12.77
C ASN A 679 66.72 -24.06 11.59
N TYR A 680 66.98 -25.34 11.83
CA TYR A 680 66.94 -26.40 10.81
C TYR A 680 66.17 -27.62 11.29
#